data_AF-A0A9X3QLI5-F1
#
_entry.id   AF-A0A9X3QLI5-F1
#
_cell.length_a   1.000
_cell.length_b   1.000
_cell.length_c   1.000
_cell.angle_alpha   90.00
_cell.angle_beta   90.00
_cell.angle_gamma   90.00
#
_symmetry.space_group_name_H-M   'P 1'
#
loop_
_entity.id
_entity.type
_entity.pdbx_description
1 polymer ?
#
loop_
_entity_poly.entity_id
_entity_poly.type
_entity_poly.pdbx_seq_one_letter_code
_entity_poly.pdbx_strand_id
1 'polypeptide(L)'
;MDERAIIPWKEILNKVSEKDGGQHGTALFLLDLRRDLSLLNNQGDLAKDNQEVAAIQKDLVDTLRAFTNPYTIKDENFSYRIFRISNTQHPKPILNNSDVFSIQDFELLEHKIIGKFDNKGWFKGNVIAFGQNKGEVSIPPNIDINAKSSVGEFEFLLGTYEIMKDMSSLEDDVFYKLSLQTQQYAGLLIFRDNLRVLPYGRVDNDFFRIEERRSFHAGRYYWSNRRVFGYIGISHEKNKELKDKSGREGFISNQASRDLRILVSDVLITLADRYFGSKSEERQELLDIVKKERELRKSAQVQARKASQKSFKDALRNQTPKLEEALSLAQTLKNSLENKDKLSSDDLQNLDEKLSKLEMTRTEIKTPTKPPKLGIYEEKYREYRDKYSEFSAYIIQLKTLINKMESELNKLAPQQTAKKLFDKNQAILNSKLNKYLSVIEAKIDVLHSTWKKDISEDRSSYYSQAISIVESVEDSSHLENALNNLDIIYLQLVEAYTFKYDAILKTLEKISDGINLDSAFSIAEEERSDIEEKMRTINAVAQLGISVEILSHELEEIDSLVTRGLNSLPSDVKEHPGFKLAYDSHKALTSQIRFLSPLKISGYQARQTITGKNIEAHIIQFYGDRFERQRINFEVTEAFRSLKINDLPSRIYPVFINLINNAMYWVALVEDRKIKIDLIDDLVVIANSGPKVDEDDVQRLFDLFYTKRANGRGVGLYLCRENLAVAHHKIWYAEQHNDDPLIFEEGANFIIKFNGLEK
;
A
#
# COMPACT_ATOMS: atom_id res chain seq x y z
N MET A 1 -42.84 -26.84 -1.82
CA MET A 1 -41.39 -26.57 -1.91
C MET A 1 -41.22 -25.21 -2.56
N ASP A 2 -40.27 -24.42 -2.08
CA ASP A 2 -39.92 -23.12 -2.67
C ASP A 2 -39.57 -23.29 -4.16
N GLU A 3 -40.22 -22.52 -5.06
CA GLU A 3 -39.95 -22.59 -6.50
C GLU A 3 -38.47 -22.35 -6.83
N ARG A 4 -37.77 -21.55 -6.00
CA ARG A 4 -36.34 -21.27 -6.13
C ARG A 4 -35.46 -22.50 -5.91
N ALA A 5 -35.93 -23.50 -5.16
CA ALA A 5 -35.25 -24.78 -4.98
C ALA A 5 -35.59 -25.78 -6.11
N ILE A 6 -36.76 -25.63 -6.73
CA ILE A 6 -37.24 -26.51 -7.81
C ILE A 6 -36.60 -26.14 -9.16
N ILE A 7 -36.39 -24.84 -9.43
CA ILE A 7 -35.85 -24.36 -10.72
C ILE A 7 -34.46 -24.96 -11.03
N PRO A 8 -33.44 -24.89 -10.14
CA PRO A 8 -32.14 -25.50 -10.42
C PRO A 8 -32.20 -27.02 -10.59
N TRP A 9 -33.12 -27.68 -9.89
CA TRP A 9 -33.33 -29.13 -10.02
C TRP A 9 -33.93 -29.50 -11.38
N LYS A 10 -34.90 -28.73 -11.87
CA LYS A 10 -35.48 -28.90 -13.22
C LYS A 10 -34.43 -28.70 -14.32
N GLU A 11 -33.54 -27.73 -14.18
CA GLU A 11 -32.43 -27.54 -15.14
C GLU A 11 -31.52 -28.78 -15.21
N ILE A 12 -31.20 -29.40 -14.08
CA ILE A 12 -30.37 -30.61 -14.03
C ILE A 12 -31.13 -31.80 -14.66
N LEU A 13 -32.40 -32.00 -14.33
CA LEU A 13 -33.22 -33.07 -14.91
C LEU A 13 -33.40 -32.91 -16.43
N ASN A 14 -33.52 -31.69 -16.93
CA ASN A 14 -33.57 -31.41 -18.36
C ASN A 14 -32.28 -31.81 -19.08
N LYS A 15 -31.11 -31.52 -18.49
CA LYS A 15 -29.82 -31.95 -19.04
C LYS A 15 -29.67 -33.47 -19.14
N VAL A 16 -30.22 -34.21 -18.17
CA VAL A 16 -30.23 -35.68 -18.22
C VAL A 16 -31.17 -36.15 -19.33
N SER A 17 -32.37 -35.56 -19.41
CA SER A 17 -33.34 -35.86 -20.46
C SER A 17 -32.83 -35.59 -21.88
N GLU A 18 -31.97 -34.58 -22.06
CA GLU A 18 -31.30 -34.31 -23.34
C GLU A 18 -30.28 -35.41 -23.72
N LYS A 19 -29.67 -36.09 -22.73
CA LYS A 19 -28.67 -37.13 -22.95
C LYS A 19 -29.25 -38.54 -23.15
N ASP A 20 -30.28 -38.93 -22.40
CA ASP A 20 -30.81 -40.30 -22.41
C ASP A 20 -32.34 -40.40 -22.61
N GLY A 21 -33.01 -39.29 -22.88
CA GLY A 21 -34.43 -39.26 -23.24
C GLY A 21 -35.41 -39.29 -22.06
N GLY A 22 -34.93 -39.27 -20.81
CA GLY A 22 -35.78 -39.26 -19.62
C GLY A 22 -35.34 -38.27 -18.54
N GLN A 23 -36.30 -37.65 -17.84
CA GLN A 23 -36.02 -36.87 -16.64
C GLN A 23 -35.91 -37.80 -15.43
N HIS A 24 -34.68 -38.17 -15.03
CA HIS A 24 -34.44 -38.96 -13.82
C HIS A 24 -33.27 -38.42 -12.99
N GLY A 25 -33.28 -38.73 -11.70
CA GLY A 25 -32.29 -38.26 -10.73
C GLY A 25 -32.75 -38.48 -9.29
N THR A 26 -31.80 -38.48 -8.35
CA THR A 26 -32.07 -38.70 -6.92
C THR A 26 -31.94 -37.39 -6.15
N ALA A 27 -33.02 -36.98 -5.48
CA ALA A 27 -33.00 -35.86 -4.53
C ALA A 27 -32.92 -36.39 -3.10
N LEU A 28 -31.90 -35.95 -2.36
CA LEU A 28 -31.73 -36.27 -0.95
C LEU A 28 -32.05 -35.03 -0.10
N PHE A 29 -33.07 -35.14 0.77
CA PHE A 29 -33.44 -34.08 1.69
C PHE A 29 -32.88 -34.38 3.08
N LEU A 30 -32.03 -33.49 3.58
CA LEU A 30 -31.49 -33.57 4.93
C LEU A 30 -32.17 -32.50 5.79
N LEU A 31 -32.84 -32.94 6.86
CA LEU A 31 -33.50 -32.10 7.85
C LEU A 31 -32.66 -32.07 9.13
N ASP A 32 -32.84 -31.05 9.97
CA ASP A 32 -32.10 -30.88 11.24
C ASP A 32 -30.58 -30.91 11.08
N LEU A 33 -30.09 -30.12 10.12
CA LEU A 33 -28.65 -29.93 9.90
C LEU A 33 -27.97 -29.45 11.18
N ARG A 34 -26.78 -30.00 11.46
CA ARG A 34 -25.91 -29.52 12.54
C ARG A 34 -25.69 -28.01 12.42
N ARG A 35 -25.45 -27.36 13.57
CA ARG A 35 -25.28 -25.91 13.69
C ARG A 35 -24.40 -25.33 12.59
N ASP A 36 -23.25 -25.95 12.33
CA ASP A 36 -22.29 -25.50 11.31
C ASP A 36 -22.94 -25.30 9.93
N LEU A 37 -23.67 -26.31 9.43
CA LEU A 37 -24.35 -26.23 8.14
C LEU A 37 -25.61 -25.34 8.18
N SER A 38 -26.29 -25.26 9.33
CA SER A 38 -27.45 -24.39 9.52
C SER A 38 -27.08 -22.90 9.44
N LEU A 39 -25.88 -22.53 9.92
CA LEU A 39 -25.35 -21.16 9.91
C LEU A 39 -25.06 -20.64 8.50
N LEU A 40 -24.91 -21.52 7.51
CA LEU A 40 -24.74 -21.14 6.11
C LEU A 40 -26.02 -20.56 5.48
N ASN A 41 -27.19 -20.89 6.05
CA ASN A 41 -28.49 -20.47 5.54
C ASN A 41 -29.26 -19.56 6.52
N ASN A 42 -29.13 -19.79 7.83
CA ASN A 42 -29.79 -19.02 8.88
C ASN A 42 -28.74 -18.52 9.89
N GLN A 43 -28.16 -17.35 9.60
CA GLN A 43 -27.15 -16.71 10.45
C GLN A 43 -27.72 -16.17 11.77
N GLY A 44 -29.05 -16.13 11.96
CA GLY A 44 -29.66 -15.54 13.15
C GLY A 44 -29.22 -14.08 13.36
N ASP A 45 -28.81 -13.74 14.58
CA ASP A 45 -28.26 -12.43 14.99
C ASP A 45 -26.74 -12.27 14.69
N LEU A 46 -26.12 -13.26 14.04
CA LEU A 46 -24.68 -13.21 13.75
C LEU A 46 -24.41 -12.25 12.58
N ALA A 47 -23.41 -11.39 12.75
CA ALA A 47 -22.98 -10.45 11.72
C ALA A 47 -22.59 -11.17 10.41
N LYS A 48 -22.81 -10.52 9.26
CA LYS A 48 -22.51 -11.08 7.92
C LYS A 48 -21.04 -11.52 7.73
N ASP A 49 -20.12 -10.94 8.50
CA ASP A 49 -18.67 -11.22 8.47
C ASP A 49 -18.20 -11.99 9.72
N ASN A 50 -19.05 -12.86 10.27
CA ASN A 50 -18.68 -13.73 11.38
C ASN A 50 -17.57 -14.70 10.96
N GLN A 51 -16.44 -14.67 11.69
CA GLN A 51 -15.30 -15.57 11.50
C GLN A 51 -15.69 -17.06 11.59
N GLU A 52 -16.66 -17.42 12.43
CA GLU A 52 -17.20 -18.78 12.54
C GLU A 52 -17.84 -19.22 11.22
N VAL A 53 -18.66 -18.37 10.60
CA VAL A 53 -19.32 -18.68 9.32
C VAL A 53 -18.31 -18.75 8.18
N ALA A 54 -17.32 -17.85 8.16
CA ALA A 54 -16.26 -17.86 7.16
C ALA A 54 -15.39 -19.12 7.28
N ALA A 55 -15.04 -19.54 8.51
CA ALA A 55 -14.32 -20.78 8.77
C ALA A 55 -15.12 -22.00 8.34
N ILE A 56 -16.41 -22.08 8.71
CA ILE A 56 -17.29 -23.18 8.30
C ILE A 56 -17.43 -23.24 6.77
N GLN A 57 -17.62 -22.09 6.12
CA GLN A 57 -17.71 -22.05 4.66
C GLN A 57 -16.41 -22.52 4.01
N LYS A 58 -15.26 -22.11 4.55
CA LYS A 58 -13.94 -22.56 4.08
C LYS A 58 -13.77 -24.06 4.23
N ASP A 59 -14.08 -24.62 5.41
CA ASP A 59 -13.98 -26.05 5.69
C ASP A 59 -14.91 -26.87 4.79
N LEU A 60 -16.13 -26.38 4.55
CA LEU A 60 -17.08 -26.99 3.63
C LEU A 60 -16.55 -27.00 2.19
N VAL A 61 -16.05 -25.85 1.72
CA VAL A 61 -15.47 -25.72 0.38
C VAL A 61 -14.25 -26.63 0.22
N ASP A 62 -13.36 -26.68 1.20
CA ASP A 62 -12.18 -27.55 1.18
C ASP A 62 -12.54 -29.03 1.20
N THR A 63 -13.57 -29.41 1.96
CA THR A 63 -14.10 -30.78 1.98
C THR A 63 -14.70 -31.16 0.63
N LEU A 64 -15.42 -30.24 -0.03
CA LEU A 64 -16.09 -30.54 -1.30
C LEU A 64 -15.13 -30.54 -2.49
N ARG A 65 -14.08 -29.72 -2.45
CA ARG A 65 -12.95 -29.80 -3.39
C ARG A 65 -12.22 -31.14 -3.32
N ALA A 66 -12.29 -31.87 -2.20
CA ALA A 66 -11.66 -33.18 -2.04
C ALA A 66 -12.24 -34.27 -2.96
N PHE A 67 -13.45 -34.07 -3.50
CA PHE A 67 -14.12 -35.03 -4.39
C PHE A 67 -13.75 -34.88 -5.86
N THR A 68 -12.93 -33.89 -6.22
CA THR A 68 -12.43 -33.70 -7.58
C THR A 68 -10.92 -33.67 -7.61
N ASN A 69 -10.32 -34.40 -8.57
CA ASN A 69 -8.89 -34.37 -8.80
C ASN A 69 -8.56 -33.30 -9.88
N PRO A 70 -7.95 -32.17 -9.52
CA PRO A 70 -7.62 -31.10 -10.47
C PRO A 70 -6.43 -31.44 -11.39
N TYR A 71 -5.67 -32.50 -11.07
CA TYR A 71 -4.48 -32.92 -11.81
C TYR A 71 -4.76 -34.01 -12.86
N THR A 72 -6.01 -34.40 -13.02
CA THR A 72 -6.46 -35.30 -14.09
C THR A 72 -7.27 -34.53 -15.13
N ILE A 73 -7.28 -35.01 -16.39
CA ILE A 73 -8.12 -34.45 -17.45
C ILE A 73 -9.58 -34.45 -16.96
N LYS A 74 -10.26 -33.30 -17.04
CA LYS A 74 -11.64 -33.13 -16.57
C LYS A 74 -12.53 -34.19 -17.19
N ASP A 75 -13.21 -34.96 -16.34
CA ASP A 75 -14.34 -35.78 -16.77
C ASP A 75 -15.52 -34.85 -17.05
N GLU A 76 -15.81 -34.62 -18.33
CA GLU A 76 -16.94 -33.79 -18.76
C GLU A 76 -18.30 -34.37 -18.34
N ASN A 77 -18.34 -35.61 -17.85
CA ASN A 77 -19.56 -36.25 -17.35
C ASN A 77 -19.87 -35.91 -15.89
N PHE A 78 -18.92 -35.35 -15.13
CA PHE A 78 -19.12 -34.98 -13.72
C PHE A 78 -19.10 -33.47 -13.51
N SER A 79 -20.23 -32.93 -13.05
CA SER A 79 -20.36 -31.52 -12.68
C SER A 79 -21.00 -31.37 -11.31
N TYR A 80 -20.49 -30.42 -10.53
CA TYR A 80 -21.02 -30.11 -9.21
C TYR A 80 -21.07 -28.59 -9.02
N ARG A 81 -22.05 -28.13 -8.24
CA ARG A 81 -22.25 -26.73 -7.89
C ARG A 81 -22.90 -26.64 -6.53
N ILE A 82 -22.48 -25.66 -5.74
CA ILE A 82 -23.06 -25.35 -4.43
C ILE A 82 -23.58 -23.93 -4.47
N PHE A 83 -24.81 -23.74 -4.04
CA PHE A 83 -25.41 -22.42 -3.93
C PHE A 83 -26.28 -22.36 -2.67
N ARG A 84 -26.40 -21.16 -2.11
CA ARG A 84 -27.33 -20.88 -1.01
C ARG A 84 -28.56 -20.16 -1.53
N ILE A 85 -29.73 -20.51 -1.00
CA ILE A 85 -31.01 -19.86 -1.30
C ILE A 85 -31.51 -19.21 -0.02
N SER A 86 -31.64 -17.88 -0.02
CA SER A 86 -32.21 -17.11 1.10
C SER A 86 -33.59 -16.58 0.74
N ASN A 87 -34.45 -16.35 1.74
CA ASN A 87 -35.84 -15.91 1.55
C ASN A 87 -35.98 -14.59 0.76
N THR A 88 -34.93 -13.77 0.67
CA THR A 88 -34.96 -12.42 0.07
C THR A 88 -34.06 -12.24 -1.16
N GLN A 89 -33.32 -13.26 -1.62
CA GLN A 89 -32.29 -13.09 -2.67
C GLN A 89 -32.24 -14.27 -3.67
N HIS A 90 -31.75 -14.00 -4.88
CA HIS A 90 -31.43 -15.01 -5.88
C HIS A 90 -30.34 -16.00 -5.38
N PRO A 91 -30.27 -17.23 -5.92
CA PRO A 91 -29.27 -18.21 -5.52
C PRO A 91 -27.85 -17.66 -5.65
N LYS A 92 -27.11 -17.59 -4.54
CA LYS A 92 -25.70 -17.14 -4.55
C LYS A 92 -24.79 -18.36 -4.65
N PRO A 93 -23.89 -18.46 -5.65
CA PRO A 93 -22.94 -19.56 -5.75
C PRO A 93 -21.90 -19.48 -4.61
N ILE A 94 -21.59 -20.63 -4.02
CA ILE A 94 -20.52 -20.81 -3.03
C ILE A 94 -19.31 -21.48 -3.70
N LEU A 95 -19.54 -22.43 -4.60
CA LEU A 95 -18.50 -23.15 -5.34
C LEU A 95 -19.05 -23.62 -6.69
N ASN A 96 -18.27 -23.38 -7.75
CA ASN A 96 -18.52 -23.87 -9.11
C ASN A 96 -17.30 -24.64 -9.62
N ASN A 97 -17.53 -25.66 -10.45
CA ASN A 97 -16.48 -26.45 -11.10
C ASN A 97 -15.61 -25.66 -12.12
N SER A 98 -16.05 -24.46 -12.52
CA SER A 98 -15.30 -23.55 -13.41
C SER A 98 -14.16 -22.82 -12.72
N ASP A 99 -14.25 -22.62 -11.40
CA ASP A 99 -13.40 -21.68 -10.66
C ASP A 99 -12.20 -22.36 -9.99
N VAL A 100 -11.96 -23.63 -10.31
CA VAL A 100 -10.98 -24.52 -9.66
C VAL A 100 -9.70 -24.61 -10.49
N PHE A 101 -8.55 -24.59 -9.81
CA PHE A 101 -7.24 -24.87 -10.41
C PHE A 101 -7.28 -26.17 -11.23
N SER A 102 -6.65 -26.17 -12.40
CA SER A 102 -6.68 -27.29 -13.35
C SER A 102 -5.29 -27.72 -13.78
N ILE A 103 -5.18 -28.89 -14.43
CA ILE A 103 -3.92 -29.34 -15.03
C ILE A 103 -3.40 -28.36 -16.09
N GLN A 104 -4.29 -27.65 -16.80
CA GLN A 104 -3.86 -26.58 -17.73
C GLN A 104 -3.19 -25.42 -16.98
N ASP A 105 -3.71 -25.04 -15.81
CA ASP A 105 -3.06 -24.02 -14.97
C ASP A 105 -1.73 -24.51 -14.40
N PHE A 106 -1.63 -25.81 -14.09
CA PHE A 106 -0.37 -26.43 -13.67
C PHE A 106 0.69 -26.33 -14.77
N GLU A 107 0.33 -26.52 -16.03
CA GLU A 107 1.29 -26.41 -17.14
C GLU A 107 1.84 -25.00 -17.34
N LEU A 108 1.11 -23.96 -16.90
CA LEU A 108 1.58 -22.57 -16.93
C LEU A 108 2.60 -22.24 -15.83
N LEU A 109 2.81 -23.14 -14.86
CA LEU A 109 3.76 -22.89 -13.78
C LEU A 109 5.20 -22.87 -14.31
N GLU A 110 5.93 -21.87 -13.85
CA GLU A 110 7.34 -21.63 -14.19
C GLU A 110 8.25 -22.77 -13.71
N HIS A 111 7.98 -23.31 -12.52
CA HIS A 111 8.71 -24.40 -11.90
C HIS A 111 7.82 -25.62 -11.80
N LYS A 112 8.26 -26.75 -12.36
CA LYS A 112 7.49 -28.00 -12.40
C LYS A 112 8.39 -29.20 -12.18
N ILE A 113 7.91 -30.16 -11.40
CA ILE A 113 8.51 -31.46 -11.16
C ILE A 113 7.43 -32.48 -11.46
N ILE A 114 7.68 -33.37 -12.42
CA ILE A 114 6.71 -34.38 -12.85
C ILE A 114 7.44 -35.72 -12.88
N GLY A 115 7.06 -36.64 -12.00
CA GLY A 115 7.73 -37.93 -11.89
C GLY A 115 6.98 -38.96 -11.08
N LYS A 116 7.68 -40.04 -10.76
CA LYS A 116 7.15 -41.15 -9.98
C LYS A 116 8.23 -41.78 -9.10
N PHE A 117 7.78 -42.35 -7.99
CA PHE A 117 8.59 -43.18 -7.11
C PHE A 117 8.36 -44.64 -7.47
N ASP A 118 9.43 -45.42 -7.61
CA ASP A 118 9.34 -46.86 -7.83
C ASP A 118 9.18 -47.65 -6.52
N ASN A 119 9.01 -48.98 -6.61
CA ASN A 119 8.88 -49.87 -5.45
C ASN A 119 10.13 -49.93 -4.55
N LYS A 120 11.28 -49.43 -5.04
CA LYS A 120 12.52 -49.30 -4.28
C LYS A 120 12.69 -47.88 -3.72
N GLY A 121 11.71 -47.00 -3.91
CA GLY A 121 11.72 -45.60 -3.45
C GLY A 121 12.62 -44.68 -4.27
N TRP A 122 13.08 -45.09 -5.45
CA TRP A 122 13.77 -44.20 -6.37
C TRP A 122 12.78 -43.26 -7.02
N PHE A 123 13.05 -41.97 -6.95
CA PHE A 123 12.32 -40.98 -7.71
C PHE A 123 12.93 -40.84 -9.10
N LYS A 124 12.10 -40.90 -10.14
CA LYS A 124 12.46 -40.56 -11.53
C LYS A 124 11.44 -39.58 -12.08
N GLY A 125 11.89 -38.44 -12.60
CA GLY A 125 10.99 -37.43 -13.13
C GLY A 125 11.70 -36.31 -13.86
N ASN A 126 10.94 -35.56 -14.65
CA ASN A 126 11.41 -34.39 -15.36
C ASN A 126 11.33 -33.14 -14.47
N VAL A 127 12.36 -32.29 -14.52
CA VAL A 127 12.43 -31.04 -13.76
C VAL A 127 12.48 -29.85 -14.71
N ILE A 128 11.60 -28.88 -14.48
CA ILE A 128 11.58 -27.59 -15.15
C ILE A 128 11.82 -26.52 -14.08
N ALA A 129 12.88 -25.73 -14.26
CA ALA A 129 13.28 -24.65 -13.37
C ALA A 129 13.52 -23.38 -14.17
N PHE A 130 13.02 -22.25 -13.67
CA PHE A 130 13.03 -20.95 -14.33
C PHE A 130 12.56 -21.00 -15.80
N GLY A 131 11.48 -21.75 -16.07
CA GLY A 131 10.94 -21.95 -17.42
C GLY A 131 11.78 -22.84 -18.35
N GLN A 132 12.95 -23.32 -17.91
CA GLN A 132 13.83 -24.17 -18.69
C GLN A 132 13.71 -25.64 -18.30
N ASN A 133 13.63 -26.53 -19.30
CA ASN A 133 13.61 -27.96 -19.06
C ASN A 133 15.02 -28.48 -18.73
N LYS A 134 15.21 -28.99 -17.51
CA LYS A 134 16.48 -29.55 -17.00
C LYS A 134 16.61 -31.06 -17.26
N GLY A 135 15.61 -31.68 -17.88
CA GLY A 135 15.61 -33.10 -18.24
C GLY A 135 15.20 -34.03 -17.10
N GLU A 136 15.39 -35.33 -17.34
CA GLU A 136 15.02 -36.38 -16.39
C GLU A 136 16.08 -36.53 -15.29
N VAL A 137 15.62 -36.50 -14.04
CA VAL A 137 16.44 -36.63 -12.84
C VAL A 137 16.05 -37.90 -12.09
N SER A 138 17.06 -38.65 -11.65
CA SER A 138 16.89 -39.81 -10.79
C SER A 138 17.49 -39.53 -9.41
N ILE A 139 16.69 -39.72 -8.34
CA ILE A 139 17.11 -39.49 -6.94
C ILE A 139 16.94 -40.81 -6.16
N PRO A 140 18.01 -41.35 -5.56
CA PRO A 140 17.93 -42.56 -4.75
C PRO A 140 17.29 -42.28 -3.37
N PRO A 141 16.65 -43.29 -2.75
CA PRO A 141 16.14 -43.16 -1.38
C PRO A 141 17.29 -43.08 -0.38
N ASN A 142 17.11 -42.32 0.70
CA ASN A 142 18.07 -42.22 1.81
C ASN A 142 17.80 -43.25 2.94
N ILE A 143 16.86 -44.16 2.72
CA ILE A 143 16.43 -45.17 3.69
C ILE A 143 16.41 -46.54 3.04
N ASP A 144 16.66 -47.58 3.84
CA ASP A 144 16.52 -48.96 3.40
C ASP A 144 15.04 -49.34 3.29
N ILE A 145 14.60 -49.67 2.08
CA ILE A 145 13.20 -50.00 1.79
C ILE A 145 13.00 -51.51 1.79
N ASN A 146 12.20 -52.00 2.74
CA ASN A 146 11.77 -53.39 2.77
C ASN A 146 10.57 -53.58 1.83
N ALA A 147 10.75 -54.34 0.75
CA ALA A 147 9.73 -54.57 -0.28
C ALA A 147 8.38 -55.10 0.27
N LYS A 148 8.36 -55.78 1.43
CA LYS A 148 7.14 -56.34 2.04
C LYS A 148 6.33 -55.35 2.88
N SER A 149 6.92 -54.25 3.34
CA SER A 149 6.30 -53.28 4.26
C SER A 149 6.40 -51.82 3.78
N SER A 150 6.82 -51.64 2.53
CA SER A 150 7.05 -50.34 1.91
C SER A 150 5.76 -49.67 1.41
N VAL A 151 5.90 -48.40 1.04
CA VAL A 151 4.81 -47.60 0.47
C VAL A 151 4.34 -48.08 -0.91
N GLY A 152 5.20 -48.70 -1.72
CA GLY A 152 4.92 -49.07 -3.13
C GLY A 152 5.13 -47.93 -4.14
N GLU A 153 4.93 -48.18 -5.43
CA GLU A 153 5.04 -47.16 -6.51
C GLU A 153 3.96 -46.08 -6.35
N PHE A 154 4.30 -44.80 -6.56
CA PHE A 154 3.34 -43.70 -6.56
C PHE A 154 3.77 -42.52 -7.45
N GLU A 155 2.80 -41.74 -7.91
CA GLU A 155 3.02 -40.56 -8.76
C GLU A 155 3.32 -39.32 -7.91
N PHE A 156 4.15 -38.42 -8.43
CA PHE A 156 4.54 -37.19 -7.76
C PHE A 156 4.62 -36.03 -8.75
N LEU A 157 3.79 -35.01 -8.53
CA LEU A 157 3.81 -33.75 -9.25
C LEU A 157 3.95 -32.59 -8.25
N LEU A 158 4.77 -31.61 -8.58
CA LEU A 158 4.93 -30.41 -7.78
C LEU A 158 5.23 -29.22 -8.68
N GLY A 159 4.46 -28.14 -8.53
CA GLY A 159 4.67 -26.92 -9.29
C GLY A 159 4.64 -25.67 -8.42
N THR A 160 5.33 -24.63 -8.85
CA THR A 160 5.39 -23.32 -8.20
C THR A 160 5.90 -22.27 -9.20
N TYR A 161 6.01 -21.02 -8.79
CA TYR A 161 6.60 -19.93 -9.54
C TYR A 161 7.34 -18.97 -8.58
N GLU A 162 8.16 -18.06 -9.12
CA GLU A 162 8.85 -17.07 -8.29
C GLU A 162 7.89 -16.01 -7.71
N ILE A 163 8.09 -15.63 -6.44
CA ILE A 163 7.18 -14.71 -5.74
C ILE A 163 7.45 -13.25 -6.10
N MET A 164 8.72 -12.91 -6.35
CA MET A 164 9.09 -11.58 -6.78
C MET A 164 8.94 -11.54 -8.29
N LYS A 165 8.09 -10.63 -8.78
CA LYS A 165 7.86 -10.48 -10.21
C LYS A 165 9.15 -10.26 -11.00
N ASP A 166 10.07 -9.45 -10.46
CA ASP A 166 11.40 -9.20 -11.04
C ASP A 166 12.27 -10.46 -11.21
N MET A 167 11.92 -11.56 -10.53
CA MET A 167 12.64 -12.83 -10.56
C MET A 167 11.89 -13.90 -11.37
N SER A 168 10.66 -13.61 -11.83
CA SER A 168 9.83 -14.58 -12.55
C SER A 168 9.90 -14.33 -14.05
N SER A 169 9.96 -15.42 -14.81
CA SER A 169 9.87 -15.43 -16.28
C SER A 169 8.43 -15.33 -16.82
N LEU A 170 7.42 -15.36 -15.95
CA LEU A 170 6.01 -15.32 -16.36
C LEU A 170 5.59 -13.92 -16.83
N GLU A 171 4.57 -13.84 -17.69
CA GLU A 171 3.88 -12.58 -18.03
C GLU A 171 3.05 -12.03 -16.84
N ASP A 172 2.71 -10.73 -16.88
CA ASP A 172 2.07 -10.02 -15.76
C ASP A 172 0.69 -10.60 -15.43
N ASP A 173 -0.13 -10.82 -16.45
CA ASP A 173 -1.50 -11.34 -16.29
C ASP A 173 -1.50 -12.76 -15.73
N VAL A 174 -0.59 -13.61 -16.23
CA VAL A 174 -0.43 -15.00 -15.79
C VAL A 174 0.05 -15.05 -14.33
N PHE A 175 1.02 -14.21 -13.98
CA PHE A 175 1.52 -14.09 -12.62
C PHE A 175 0.41 -13.68 -11.63
N TYR A 176 -0.39 -12.67 -11.98
CA TYR A 176 -1.49 -12.22 -11.13
C TYR A 176 -2.56 -13.30 -10.93
N LYS A 177 -2.95 -13.99 -12.02
CA LYS A 177 -3.90 -15.12 -11.97
C LYS A 177 -3.41 -16.22 -11.03
N LEU A 178 -2.17 -16.67 -11.19
CA LEU A 178 -1.58 -17.72 -10.35
C LEU A 178 -1.48 -17.29 -8.88
N SER A 179 -1.13 -16.02 -8.62
CA SER A 179 -1.07 -15.46 -7.26
C SER A 179 -2.40 -15.53 -6.52
N LEU A 180 -3.51 -15.23 -7.20
CA LEU A 180 -4.85 -15.40 -6.63
C LEU A 180 -5.19 -16.88 -6.41
N GLN A 181 -4.84 -17.75 -7.35
CA GLN A 181 -5.09 -19.20 -7.24
C GLN A 181 -4.30 -19.83 -6.08
N THR A 182 -3.05 -19.43 -5.87
CA THR A 182 -2.19 -19.93 -4.78
C THR A 182 -2.80 -19.68 -3.40
N GLN A 183 -3.48 -18.55 -3.19
CA GLN A 183 -4.16 -18.26 -1.92
C GLN A 183 -5.27 -19.28 -1.59
N GLN A 184 -5.85 -19.91 -2.61
CA GLN A 184 -7.02 -20.77 -2.46
C GLN A 184 -6.72 -22.26 -2.65
N TYR A 185 -5.70 -22.60 -3.44
CA TYR A 185 -5.47 -23.97 -3.95
C TYR A 185 -4.07 -24.51 -3.65
N ALA A 186 -3.20 -23.73 -2.99
CA ALA A 186 -1.87 -24.21 -2.65
C ALA A 186 -1.89 -25.34 -1.59
N GLY A 187 -0.98 -26.28 -1.75
CA GLY A 187 -0.78 -27.41 -0.87
C GLY A 187 -0.20 -28.61 -1.63
N LEU A 188 0.50 -29.48 -0.91
CA LEU A 188 0.90 -30.79 -1.41
C LEU A 188 -0.20 -31.81 -1.06
N LEU A 189 -1.04 -32.12 -2.06
CA LEU A 189 -2.24 -32.95 -1.91
C LEU A 189 -1.90 -34.44 -2.15
N ILE A 190 -2.62 -35.34 -1.46
CA ILE A 190 -2.54 -36.78 -1.68
C ILE A 190 -3.88 -37.29 -2.19
N PHE A 191 -3.86 -38.07 -3.27
CA PHE A 191 -5.03 -38.69 -3.88
C PHE A 191 -4.88 -40.20 -3.89
N ARG A 192 -5.90 -40.90 -3.40
CA ARG A 192 -6.03 -42.35 -3.49
C ARG A 192 -7.14 -42.68 -4.46
N ASP A 193 -6.81 -43.38 -5.55
CA ASP A 193 -7.80 -43.76 -6.58
C ASP A 193 -8.63 -42.55 -7.06
N ASN A 194 -7.96 -41.42 -7.33
CA ASN A 194 -8.53 -40.12 -7.70
C ASN A 194 -9.39 -39.40 -6.65
N LEU A 195 -9.47 -39.90 -5.41
CA LEU A 195 -10.12 -39.23 -4.28
C LEU A 195 -9.09 -38.63 -3.33
N ARG A 196 -9.26 -37.37 -2.94
CA ARG A 196 -8.31 -36.71 -2.05
C ARG A 196 -8.38 -37.32 -0.64
N VAL A 197 -7.21 -37.61 -0.07
CA VAL A 197 -7.05 -38.04 1.32
C VAL A 197 -6.83 -36.82 2.19
N LEU A 198 -7.81 -36.50 3.04
CA LEU A 198 -7.68 -35.46 4.06
C LEU A 198 -6.86 -35.99 5.25
N PRO A 199 -6.13 -35.15 5.99
CA PRO A 199 -6.03 -33.68 5.91
C PRO A 199 -4.86 -33.16 5.03
N TYR A 200 -4.25 -34.01 4.20
CA TYR A 200 -2.99 -33.67 3.54
C TYR A 200 -3.12 -32.48 2.56
N GLY A 201 -2.16 -31.57 2.67
CA GLY A 201 -2.09 -30.32 1.90
C GLY A 201 -2.84 -29.14 2.52
N ARG A 202 -3.41 -29.27 3.73
CA ARG A 202 -3.91 -28.13 4.50
C ARG A 202 -2.76 -27.42 5.24
N VAL A 203 -2.92 -26.11 5.49
CA VAL A 203 -1.88 -25.27 6.12
C VAL A 203 -1.61 -25.66 7.58
N ASP A 204 -2.62 -26.20 8.28
CA ASP A 204 -2.54 -26.70 9.65
C ASP A 204 -1.92 -28.11 9.75
N ASN A 205 -1.77 -28.82 8.62
CA ASN A 205 -1.21 -30.15 8.57
C ASN A 205 0.08 -30.23 7.74
N ASP A 206 1.22 -30.05 8.41
CA ASP A 206 2.54 -30.13 7.76
C ASP A 206 3.13 -31.55 7.81
N PHE A 207 2.42 -32.53 7.21
CA PHE A 207 2.85 -33.93 7.24
C PHE A 207 4.28 -34.15 6.71
N PHE A 208 4.66 -33.43 5.65
CA PHE A 208 5.97 -33.52 5.03
C PHE A 208 7.01 -32.57 5.64
N ARG A 209 6.67 -31.82 6.70
CA ARG A 209 7.57 -30.87 7.39
C ARG A 209 8.17 -29.79 6.47
N ILE A 210 7.37 -29.33 5.51
CA ILE A 210 7.77 -28.31 4.53
C ILE A 210 7.92 -26.94 5.22
N GLU A 211 6.90 -26.52 5.98
CA GLU A 211 6.89 -25.23 6.67
C GLU A 211 7.84 -25.24 7.88
N GLU A 212 7.92 -26.36 8.61
CA GLU A 212 8.89 -26.53 9.70
C GLU A 212 10.32 -26.28 9.21
N ARG A 213 10.77 -26.95 8.15
CA ARG A 213 12.12 -26.75 7.58
C ARG A 213 12.32 -25.33 7.05
N ARG A 214 11.32 -24.78 6.37
CA ARG A 214 11.36 -23.40 5.87
C ARG A 214 11.55 -22.37 6.98
N SER A 215 11.00 -22.61 8.17
CA SER A 215 11.17 -21.72 9.32
C SER A 215 12.64 -21.60 9.77
N PHE A 216 13.44 -22.66 9.60
CA PHE A 216 14.88 -22.63 9.92
C PHE A 216 15.70 -21.91 8.84
N HIS A 217 15.39 -22.12 7.56
CA HIS A 217 16.15 -21.49 6.47
C HIS A 217 15.34 -21.36 5.17
N ALA A 218 14.50 -20.34 5.09
CA ALA A 218 13.53 -20.15 4.00
C ALA A 218 14.15 -20.01 2.60
N GLY A 219 15.42 -19.59 2.51
CA GLY A 219 16.15 -19.49 1.24
C GLY A 219 16.63 -20.85 0.72
N ARG A 220 17.10 -21.74 1.61
CA ARG A 220 17.56 -23.08 1.23
C ARG A 220 16.39 -24.02 1.02
N TYR A 221 15.48 -24.06 1.99
CA TYR A 221 14.27 -24.87 1.91
C TYR A 221 13.21 -24.11 1.11
N TYR A 222 13.36 -24.18 -0.21
CA TYR A 222 12.63 -23.37 -1.19
C TYR A 222 11.10 -23.51 -1.14
N TRP A 223 10.60 -24.71 -0.85
CA TRP A 223 9.17 -25.04 -0.92
C TRP A 223 8.36 -24.40 0.23
N SER A 224 7.07 -24.17 0.00
CA SER A 224 6.09 -23.74 1.01
C SER A 224 4.73 -24.33 0.67
N ASN A 225 4.04 -24.92 1.65
CA ASN A 225 2.69 -25.45 1.47
C ASN A 225 1.71 -24.37 1.01
N ARG A 226 2.01 -23.10 1.32
CA ARG A 226 1.21 -21.94 0.90
C ARG A 226 1.52 -21.46 -0.51
N ARG A 227 2.48 -22.08 -1.21
CA ARG A 227 3.01 -21.59 -2.50
C ARG A 227 3.19 -22.67 -3.55
N VAL A 228 2.97 -23.94 -3.20
CA VAL A 228 3.13 -25.07 -4.12
C VAL A 228 1.77 -25.61 -4.54
N PHE A 229 1.69 -26.05 -5.77
CA PHE A 229 0.60 -26.89 -6.29
C PHE A 229 1.15 -28.30 -6.39
N GLY A 230 0.83 -29.16 -5.42
CA GLY A 230 1.40 -30.50 -5.34
C GLY A 230 0.36 -31.62 -5.40
N TYR A 231 0.74 -32.73 -6.03
CA TYR A 231 -0.08 -33.92 -6.18
C TYR A 231 0.75 -35.18 -5.94
N ILE A 232 0.20 -36.09 -5.14
CA ILE A 232 0.72 -37.42 -4.88
C ILE A 232 -0.38 -38.42 -5.21
N GLY A 233 -0.19 -39.23 -6.24
CA GLY A 233 -1.14 -40.24 -6.70
C GLY A 233 -0.80 -41.62 -6.17
N ILE A 234 -1.66 -42.18 -5.31
CA ILE A 234 -1.57 -43.55 -4.80
C ILE A 234 -2.80 -44.37 -5.19
N SER A 235 -2.69 -45.69 -5.14
CA SER A 235 -3.80 -46.61 -5.43
C SER A 235 -3.93 -47.71 -4.39
N HIS A 236 -5.13 -48.25 -4.22
CA HIS A 236 -5.34 -49.37 -3.30
C HIS A 236 -4.54 -50.62 -3.70
N GLU A 237 -4.40 -50.88 -5.00
CA GLU A 237 -3.72 -52.08 -5.52
C GLU A 237 -2.20 -52.03 -5.31
N LYS A 238 -1.58 -50.88 -5.61
CA LYS A 238 -0.11 -50.73 -5.54
C LYS A 238 0.40 -50.37 -4.14
N ASN A 239 -0.43 -49.73 -3.30
CA ASN A 239 -0.01 -49.18 -2.01
C ASN A 239 -0.76 -49.81 -0.82
N LYS A 240 -0.82 -51.15 -0.77
CA LYS A 240 -1.60 -51.93 0.22
C LYS A 240 -1.23 -51.65 1.67
N GLU A 241 0.03 -51.37 1.94
CA GLU A 241 0.53 -51.14 3.29
C GLU A 241 0.26 -49.70 3.78
N LEU A 242 -0.13 -48.76 2.92
CA LEU A 242 -0.68 -47.47 3.36
C LEU A 242 -2.13 -47.68 3.80
N LYS A 243 -2.36 -47.91 5.10
CA LYS A 243 -3.70 -48.15 5.64
C LYS A 243 -4.35 -46.84 6.07
N ASP A 244 -5.60 -46.62 5.66
CA ASP A 244 -6.37 -45.45 6.08
C ASP A 244 -6.91 -45.65 7.50
N LYS A 245 -7.04 -44.56 8.26
CA LYS A 245 -7.77 -44.60 9.53
C LYS A 245 -9.26 -44.82 9.29
N SER A 246 -9.97 -45.35 10.28
CA SER A 246 -11.42 -45.64 10.20
C SER A 246 -12.28 -44.43 9.82
N GLY A 247 -11.84 -43.20 10.16
CA GLY A 247 -12.51 -41.95 9.78
C GLY A 247 -12.10 -41.37 8.42
N ARG A 248 -11.18 -42.02 7.69
CA ARG A 248 -10.53 -41.49 6.46
C ARG A 248 -9.85 -40.12 6.65
N GLU A 249 -9.55 -39.76 7.90
CA GLU A 249 -8.78 -38.58 8.30
C GLU A 249 -7.30 -38.93 8.45
N GLY A 250 -6.69 -39.32 7.33
CA GLY A 250 -5.27 -39.64 7.21
C GLY A 250 -4.91 -41.11 7.39
N PHE A 251 -3.62 -41.40 7.28
CA PHE A 251 -3.08 -42.76 7.34
C PHE A 251 -2.82 -43.23 8.78
N ILE A 252 -2.92 -44.54 9.00
CA ILE A 252 -2.44 -45.21 10.21
C ILE A 252 -0.93 -45.03 10.28
N SER A 253 -0.42 -44.64 11.45
CA SER A 253 1.02 -44.49 11.68
C SER A 253 1.70 -45.86 11.65
N ASN A 254 2.18 -46.24 10.48
CA ASN A 254 2.93 -47.48 10.23
C ASN A 254 4.20 -47.21 9.41
N GLN A 255 4.96 -48.26 9.08
CA GLN A 255 6.21 -48.11 8.33
C GLN A 255 6.00 -47.42 6.97
N ALA A 256 5.05 -47.87 6.16
CA ALA A 256 4.75 -47.29 4.86
C ALA A 256 4.42 -45.78 4.93
N SER A 257 3.67 -45.33 5.95
CA SER A 257 3.38 -43.90 6.14
C SER A 257 4.62 -43.07 6.51
N ARG A 258 5.57 -43.67 7.25
CA ARG A 258 6.85 -43.03 7.59
C ARG A 258 7.78 -42.97 6.38
N ASP A 259 7.84 -44.05 5.61
CA ASP A 259 8.62 -44.14 4.39
C ASP A 259 8.15 -43.09 3.36
N LEU A 260 6.84 -42.98 3.12
CA LEU A 260 6.26 -41.95 2.25
C LEU A 260 6.73 -40.55 2.65
N ARG A 261 6.64 -40.23 3.95
CA ARG A 261 7.03 -38.91 4.47
C ARG A 261 8.51 -38.62 4.24
N ILE A 262 9.38 -39.60 4.47
CA ILE A 262 10.84 -39.45 4.32
C ILE A 262 11.20 -39.29 2.84
N LEU A 263 10.71 -40.18 1.97
CA LEU A 263 11.00 -40.16 0.53
C LEU A 263 10.62 -38.84 -0.13
N VAL A 264 9.41 -38.36 0.14
CA VAL A 264 8.96 -37.07 -0.40
C VAL A 264 9.77 -35.91 0.19
N SER A 265 10.07 -35.92 1.50
CA SER A 265 10.89 -34.88 2.12
C SER A 265 12.28 -34.80 1.50
N ASP A 266 12.91 -35.93 1.26
CA ASP A 266 14.28 -36.01 0.72
C ASP A 266 14.33 -35.52 -0.73
N VAL A 267 13.33 -35.88 -1.55
CA VAL A 267 13.22 -35.37 -2.92
C VAL A 267 13.01 -33.85 -2.93
N LEU A 268 12.15 -33.33 -2.05
CA LEU A 268 11.94 -31.88 -1.91
C LEU A 268 13.23 -31.16 -1.53
N ILE A 269 13.98 -31.67 -0.55
CA ILE A 269 15.27 -31.09 -0.12
C ILE A 269 16.29 -31.15 -1.27
N THR A 270 16.43 -32.32 -1.91
CA THR A 270 17.40 -32.53 -2.99
C THR A 270 17.13 -31.61 -4.18
N LEU A 271 15.88 -31.49 -4.61
CA LEU A 271 15.50 -30.64 -5.73
C LEU A 271 15.63 -29.16 -5.37
N ALA A 272 15.30 -28.77 -4.14
CA ALA A 272 15.57 -27.41 -3.66
C ALA A 272 17.07 -27.10 -3.72
N ASP A 273 17.92 -27.94 -3.13
CA ASP A 273 19.37 -27.69 -3.11
C ASP A 273 19.98 -27.65 -4.52
N ARG A 274 19.50 -28.47 -5.46
CA ARG A 274 20.06 -28.58 -6.82
C ARG A 274 19.58 -27.49 -7.78
N TYR A 275 18.29 -27.09 -7.73
CA TYR A 275 17.69 -26.26 -8.79
C TYR A 275 16.98 -24.97 -8.31
N PHE A 276 16.48 -24.90 -7.07
CA PHE A 276 15.54 -23.83 -6.71
C PHE A 276 15.91 -23.00 -5.48
N GLY A 277 16.58 -23.60 -4.51
CA GLY A 277 16.97 -22.97 -3.26
C GLY A 277 18.26 -22.17 -3.39
N SER A 278 18.62 -21.47 -2.33
CA SER A 278 19.81 -20.60 -2.26
C SER A 278 21.15 -21.32 -2.46
N LYS A 279 21.16 -22.65 -2.52
CA LYS A 279 22.33 -23.47 -2.83
C LYS A 279 22.52 -23.75 -4.32
N SER A 280 21.50 -23.53 -5.13
CA SER A 280 21.59 -23.73 -6.58
C SER A 280 22.45 -22.64 -7.20
N GLU A 281 23.46 -23.04 -7.98
CA GLU A 281 24.39 -22.14 -8.67
C GLU A 281 23.64 -21.18 -9.60
N GLU A 282 22.71 -21.70 -10.40
CA GLU A 282 21.89 -20.93 -11.33
C GLU A 282 21.04 -19.85 -10.62
N ARG A 283 20.51 -20.17 -9.43
CA ARG A 283 19.79 -19.17 -8.62
C ARG A 283 20.73 -18.12 -8.04
N GLN A 284 21.94 -18.49 -7.65
CA GLN A 284 22.92 -17.53 -7.12
C GLN A 284 23.31 -16.51 -8.20
N GLU A 285 23.55 -16.96 -9.43
CA GLU A 285 23.84 -16.09 -10.58
C GLU A 285 22.69 -15.11 -10.87
N LEU A 286 21.45 -15.62 -10.94
CA LEU A 286 20.26 -14.76 -11.12
C LEU A 286 20.07 -13.76 -9.97
N LEU A 287 20.28 -14.18 -8.73
CA LEU A 287 20.20 -13.30 -7.56
C LEU A 287 21.29 -12.23 -7.60
N ASP A 288 22.50 -12.56 -8.03
CA ASP A 288 23.61 -11.63 -8.11
C ASP A 288 23.42 -10.59 -9.23
N ILE A 289 22.88 -11.00 -10.38
CA ILE A 289 22.51 -10.08 -11.47
C ILE A 289 21.43 -9.09 -10.98
N VAL A 290 20.33 -9.59 -10.43
CA VAL A 290 19.22 -8.75 -9.95
C VAL A 290 19.66 -7.88 -8.77
N LYS A 291 20.54 -8.37 -7.90
CA LYS A 291 21.11 -7.58 -6.80
C LYS A 291 22.02 -6.48 -7.32
N LYS A 292 22.92 -6.75 -8.27
CA LYS A 292 23.78 -5.74 -8.91
C LYS A 292 22.94 -4.67 -9.59
N GLU A 293 21.93 -5.04 -10.36
CA GLU A 293 21.01 -4.07 -10.97
C GLU A 293 20.28 -3.22 -9.92
N ARG A 294 19.78 -3.83 -8.85
CA ARG A 294 19.10 -3.11 -7.76
C ARG A 294 20.05 -2.17 -7.03
N GLU A 295 21.29 -2.58 -6.76
CA GLU A 295 22.32 -1.74 -6.13
C GLU A 295 22.72 -0.57 -7.02
N LEU A 296 22.85 -0.79 -8.34
CA LEU A 296 23.10 0.27 -9.32
C LEU A 296 21.93 1.26 -9.40
N ARG A 297 20.69 0.78 -9.52
CA ARG A 297 19.48 1.65 -9.52
C ARG A 297 19.37 2.45 -8.21
N LYS A 298 19.59 1.79 -7.07
CA LYS A 298 19.55 2.43 -5.75
C LYS A 298 20.66 3.45 -5.56
N SER A 299 21.87 3.18 -6.03
CA SER A 299 22.99 4.11 -5.95
C SER A 299 22.79 5.34 -6.85
N ALA A 300 22.34 5.15 -8.09
CA ALA A 300 21.97 6.23 -9.00
C ALA A 300 20.86 7.12 -8.40
N GLN A 301 19.85 6.51 -7.80
CA GLN A 301 18.76 7.20 -7.11
C GLN A 301 19.26 7.99 -5.89
N VAL A 302 20.15 7.42 -5.07
CA VAL A 302 20.73 8.13 -3.92
C VAL A 302 21.60 9.32 -4.39
N GLN A 303 22.35 9.16 -5.47
CA GLN A 303 23.16 10.23 -6.05
C GLN A 303 22.28 11.37 -6.60
N ALA A 304 21.21 11.05 -7.33
CA ALA A 304 20.24 12.02 -7.84
C ALA A 304 19.59 12.81 -6.71
N ARG A 305 19.12 12.12 -5.65
CA ARG A 305 18.54 12.75 -4.47
C ARG A 305 19.52 13.69 -3.76
N LYS A 306 20.78 13.27 -3.60
CA LYS A 306 21.82 14.12 -2.99
C LYS A 306 22.13 15.34 -3.85
N ALA A 307 22.15 15.19 -5.18
CA ALA A 307 22.36 16.31 -6.10
C ALA A 307 21.22 17.33 -6.02
N SER A 308 19.96 16.87 -6.01
CA SER A 308 18.76 17.71 -5.84
C SER A 308 18.74 18.44 -4.49
N GLN A 309 19.04 17.76 -3.38
CA GLN A 309 19.13 18.41 -2.07
C GLN A 309 20.25 19.45 -2.00
N LYS A 310 21.40 19.17 -2.63
CA LYS A 310 22.53 20.11 -2.68
C LYS A 310 22.19 21.34 -3.52
N SER A 311 21.63 21.16 -4.72
CA SER A 311 21.23 22.29 -5.58
C SER A 311 20.17 23.15 -4.90
N PHE A 312 19.18 22.55 -4.23
CA PHE A 312 18.18 23.27 -3.43
C PHE A 312 18.82 24.10 -2.32
N LYS A 313 19.72 23.50 -1.53
CA LYS A 313 20.40 24.19 -0.42
C LYS A 313 21.26 25.35 -0.91
N ASP A 314 22.05 25.12 -1.97
CA ASP A 314 22.92 26.14 -2.54
C ASP A 314 22.09 27.27 -3.18
N ALA A 315 20.96 26.94 -3.81
CA ALA A 315 20.01 27.91 -4.33
C ALA A 315 19.43 28.78 -3.22
N LEU A 316 18.90 28.20 -2.15
CA LEU A 316 18.34 28.95 -1.02
C LEU A 316 19.40 29.86 -0.39
N ARG A 317 20.60 29.33 -0.09
CA ARG A 317 21.67 30.11 0.54
C ARG A 317 22.14 31.29 -0.31
N ASN A 318 22.25 31.10 -1.62
CA ASN A 318 22.81 32.12 -2.51
C ASN A 318 21.74 33.13 -2.99
N GLN A 319 20.47 32.74 -3.02
CA GLN A 319 19.37 33.57 -3.50
C GLN A 319 18.70 34.39 -2.39
N THR A 320 18.61 33.89 -1.15
CA THR A 320 17.96 34.62 -0.04
C THR A 320 18.53 36.03 0.18
N PRO A 321 19.86 36.24 0.25
CA PRO A 321 20.40 37.58 0.48
C PRO A 321 20.07 38.54 -0.66
N LYS A 322 20.12 38.05 -1.90
CA LYS A 322 19.78 38.84 -3.09
C LYS A 322 18.31 39.22 -3.14
N LEU A 323 17.44 38.31 -2.68
CA LEU A 323 16.01 38.57 -2.60
C LEU A 323 15.70 39.62 -1.54
N GLU A 324 16.31 39.54 -0.36
CA GLU A 324 16.11 40.52 0.71
C GLU A 324 16.55 41.93 0.29
N GLU A 325 17.73 42.03 -0.35
CA GLU A 325 18.21 43.30 -0.90
C GLU A 325 17.24 43.84 -1.96
N ALA A 326 16.82 43.01 -2.92
CA ALA A 326 15.90 43.42 -3.98
C ALA A 326 14.49 43.80 -3.45
N LEU A 327 13.98 43.09 -2.44
CA LEU A 327 12.72 43.41 -1.75
C LEU A 327 12.80 44.78 -1.08
N SER A 328 13.89 45.04 -0.33
CA SER A 328 14.09 46.33 0.35
C SER A 328 14.15 47.50 -0.64
N LEU A 329 14.82 47.30 -1.78
CA LEU A 329 14.88 48.28 -2.87
C LEU A 329 13.50 48.50 -3.50
N ALA A 330 12.72 47.45 -3.73
CA ALA A 330 11.37 47.54 -4.27
C ALA A 330 10.42 48.30 -3.33
N GLN A 331 10.47 48.02 -2.02
CA GLN A 331 9.70 48.74 -1.01
C GLN A 331 10.09 50.23 -0.95
N THR A 332 11.40 50.53 -0.98
CA THR A 332 11.90 51.92 -1.00
C THR A 332 11.43 52.66 -2.24
N LEU A 333 11.47 51.99 -3.41
CA LEU A 333 10.97 52.51 -4.68
C LEU A 333 9.48 52.83 -4.61
N LYS A 334 8.67 51.90 -4.09
CA LYS A 334 7.23 52.10 -3.91
C LYS A 334 6.92 53.30 -3.02
N ASN A 335 7.57 53.39 -1.86
CA ASN A 335 7.39 54.52 -0.94
C ASN A 335 7.82 55.85 -1.57
N SER A 336 8.86 55.85 -2.42
CA SER A 336 9.29 57.07 -3.13
C SER A 336 8.31 57.53 -4.22
N LEU A 337 7.54 56.59 -4.76
CA LEU A 337 6.54 56.82 -5.80
C LEU A 337 5.20 57.31 -5.21
N GLU A 338 4.78 56.76 -4.08
CA GLU A 338 3.54 57.16 -3.40
C GLU A 338 3.62 58.56 -2.77
N ASN A 339 4.83 59.06 -2.46
CA ASN A 339 5.04 60.34 -1.78
C ASN A 339 5.39 61.52 -2.71
N LYS A 340 5.36 61.37 -4.04
CA LYS A 340 5.69 62.45 -4.99
C LYS A 340 4.49 62.83 -5.87
N ASP A 341 3.95 64.03 -5.66
CA ASP A 341 2.80 64.56 -6.41
C ASP A 341 3.11 65.02 -7.86
N LYS A 342 4.38 65.24 -8.22
CA LYS A 342 4.82 65.58 -9.59
C LYS A 342 6.20 64.98 -9.89
N LEU A 343 6.28 64.12 -10.90
CA LEU A 343 7.54 63.57 -11.42
C LEU A 343 7.94 64.23 -12.74
N SER A 344 9.25 64.47 -12.93
CA SER A 344 9.84 64.83 -14.21
C SER A 344 9.97 63.61 -15.14
N SER A 345 10.09 63.84 -16.45
CA SER A 345 10.38 62.80 -17.45
C SER A 345 11.70 62.07 -17.16
N ASP A 346 12.71 62.77 -16.64
CA ASP A 346 14.00 62.18 -16.25
C ASP A 346 13.89 61.30 -14.99
N ASP A 347 13.03 61.70 -14.04
CA ASP A 347 12.78 60.91 -12.83
C ASP A 347 12.09 59.58 -13.18
N LEU A 348 11.14 59.61 -14.12
CA LEU A 348 10.46 58.43 -14.65
C LEU A 348 11.41 57.47 -15.37
N GLN A 349 12.33 57.99 -16.20
CA GLN A 349 13.33 57.16 -16.86
C GLN A 349 14.26 56.45 -15.85
N ASN A 350 14.70 57.16 -14.82
CA ASN A 350 15.55 56.58 -13.78
C ASN A 350 14.80 55.51 -12.94
N LEU A 351 13.51 55.72 -12.70
CA LEU A 351 12.65 54.73 -12.03
C LEU A 351 12.41 53.49 -12.89
N ASP A 352 12.18 53.66 -14.20
CA ASP A 352 12.04 52.56 -15.15
C ASP A 352 13.33 51.74 -15.28
N GLU A 353 14.51 52.38 -15.25
CA GLU A 353 15.79 51.68 -15.21
C GLU A 353 15.97 50.86 -13.92
N LYS A 354 15.62 51.43 -12.76
CA LYS A 354 15.67 50.71 -11.49
C LYS A 354 14.68 49.54 -11.44
N LEU A 355 13.46 49.74 -11.94
CA LEU A 355 12.47 48.67 -12.06
C LEU A 355 12.96 47.57 -13.01
N SER A 356 13.57 47.93 -14.13
CA SER A 356 14.15 46.96 -15.09
C SER A 356 15.25 46.11 -14.44
N LYS A 357 16.09 46.70 -13.58
CA LYS A 357 17.09 45.95 -12.80
C LYS A 357 16.43 44.97 -11.82
N LEU A 358 15.40 45.41 -11.10
CA LEU A 358 14.63 44.54 -10.19
C LEU A 358 13.92 43.41 -10.95
N GLU A 359 13.39 43.68 -12.15
CA GLU A 359 12.81 42.65 -13.01
C GLU A 359 13.84 41.63 -13.49
N MET A 360 15.03 42.08 -13.86
CA MET A 360 16.14 41.19 -14.19
C MET A 360 16.46 40.28 -13.01
N THR A 361 16.64 40.86 -11.81
CA THR A 361 16.87 40.10 -10.57
C THR A 361 15.74 39.12 -10.26
N ARG A 362 14.47 39.51 -10.43
CA ARG A 362 13.31 38.62 -10.26
C ARG A 362 13.32 37.43 -11.21
N THR A 363 13.84 37.59 -12.42
CA THR A 363 13.91 36.47 -13.38
C THR A 363 15.16 35.61 -13.23
N GLU A 364 16.20 36.09 -12.54
CA GLU A 364 17.40 35.33 -12.17
C GLU A 364 17.18 34.53 -10.89
N ILE A 365 16.43 35.08 -9.95
CA ILE A 365 16.03 34.45 -8.69
C ILE A 365 14.74 33.66 -8.93
N LYS A 366 14.70 32.38 -8.58
CA LYS A 366 13.50 31.54 -8.70
C LYS A 366 13.22 30.86 -7.38
N THR A 367 11.97 30.47 -7.16
CA THR A 367 11.65 29.47 -6.13
C THR A 367 12.35 28.16 -6.52
N PRO A 368 13.33 27.68 -5.73
CA PRO A 368 14.00 26.43 -6.05
C PRO A 368 12.99 25.28 -5.96
N THR A 369 13.16 24.27 -6.81
CA THR A 369 12.31 23.07 -6.83
C THR A 369 12.38 22.38 -5.47
N LYS A 370 11.22 22.16 -4.86
CA LYS A 370 11.11 21.60 -3.51
C LYS A 370 11.56 20.14 -3.51
N PRO A 371 12.60 19.76 -2.74
CA PRO A 371 12.91 18.35 -2.55
C PRO A 371 11.84 17.69 -1.66
N PRO A 372 11.60 16.38 -1.80
CA PRO A 372 10.52 15.67 -1.10
C PRO A 372 10.57 15.74 0.44
N LYS A 373 11.74 16.04 1.04
CA LYS A 373 11.85 16.28 2.49
C LYS A 373 12.69 17.53 2.77
N LEU A 374 12.03 18.58 3.24
CA LEU A 374 12.64 19.85 3.61
C LEU A 374 13.27 19.82 5.02
N GLY A 375 12.66 19.10 5.96
CA GLY A 375 13.15 18.98 7.33
C GLY A 375 13.41 20.36 7.96
N ILE A 376 14.65 20.61 8.41
CA ILE A 376 15.08 21.86 9.04
C ILE A 376 14.99 23.09 8.09
N TYR A 377 14.91 22.87 6.78
CA TYR A 377 14.83 23.95 5.79
C TYR A 377 13.40 24.33 5.41
N GLU A 378 12.38 23.71 6.01
CA GLU A 378 10.98 23.99 5.68
C GLU A 378 10.58 25.42 6.02
N GLU A 379 10.90 25.89 7.24
CA GLU A 379 10.63 27.28 7.65
C GLU A 379 11.39 28.28 6.77
N LYS A 380 12.68 28.03 6.50
CA LYS A 380 13.51 28.91 5.67
C LYS A 380 13.02 28.99 4.22
N TYR A 381 12.48 27.89 3.70
CA TYR A 381 11.90 27.85 2.36
C TYR A 381 10.59 28.64 2.30
N ARG A 382 9.71 28.50 3.31
CA ARG A 382 8.45 29.26 3.41
C ARG A 382 8.73 30.75 3.49
N GLU A 383 9.63 31.16 4.38
CA GLU A 383 10.06 32.55 4.50
C GLU A 383 10.59 33.11 3.17
N TYR A 384 11.42 32.34 2.46
CA TYR A 384 11.93 32.74 1.15
C TYR A 384 10.81 32.85 0.08
N ARG A 385 9.88 31.88 0.04
CA ARG A 385 8.73 31.88 -0.88
C ARG A 385 7.83 33.10 -0.65
N ASP A 386 7.54 33.39 0.61
CA ASP A 386 6.63 34.48 0.98
C ASP A 386 7.26 35.82 0.61
N LYS A 387 8.55 36.02 0.95
CA LYS A 387 9.33 37.18 0.49
C LYS A 387 9.40 37.29 -1.04
N TYR A 388 9.53 36.17 -1.77
CA TYR A 388 9.57 36.18 -3.23
C TYR A 388 8.22 36.55 -3.84
N SER A 389 7.13 36.11 -3.23
CA SER A 389 5.76 36.43 -3.62
C SER A 389 5.47 37.91 -3.37
N GLU A 390 5.85 38.42 -2.20
CA GLU A 390 5.77 39.84 -1.87
C GLU A 390 6.58 40.71 -2.85
N PHE A 391 7.83 40.33 -3.12
CA PHE A 391 8.68 41.00 -4.11
C PHE A 391 8.06 41.00 -5.51
N SER A 392 7.51 39.88 -5.94
CA SER A 392 6.83 39.75 -7.24
C SER A 392 5.60 40.66 -7.33
N ALA A 393 4.81 40.75 -6.26
CA ALA A 393 3.64 41.62 -6.19
C ALA A 393 4.06 43.10 -6.26
N TYR A 394 5.11 43.52 -5.54
CA TYR A 394 5.62 44.88 -5.62
C TYR A 394 6.09 45.26 -7.03
N ILE A 395 6.82 44.38 -7.72
CA ILE A 395 7.24 44.66 -9.10
C ILE A 395 6.05 44.88 -10.02
N ILE A 396 5.00 44.05 -9.92
CA ILE A 396 3.79 44.20 -10.74
C ILE A 396 3.09 45.54 -10.42
N GLN A 397 2.95 45.88 -9.14
CA GLN A 397 2.36 47.16 -8.72
C GLN A 397 3.16 48.36 -9.25
N LEU A 398 4.48 48.35 -9.06
CA LEU A 398 5.39 49.39 -9.54
C LEU A 398 5.31 49.56 -11.06
N LYS A 399 5.28 48.46 -11.81
CA LYS A 399 5.14 48.48 -13.27
C LYS A 399 3.83 49.12 -13.72
N THR A 400 2.74 48.77 -13.03
CA THR A 400 1.41 49.33 -13.33
C THR A 400 1.36 50.82 -13.05
N LEU A 401 1.96 51.28 -11.94
CA LEU A 401 2.07 52.69 -11.59
C LEU A 401 2.95 53.48 -12.56
N ILE A 402 4.12 52.95 -12.92
CA ILE A 402 5.04 53.60 -13.88
C ILE A 402 4.37 53.72 -15.25
N ASN A 403 3.74 52.66 -15.76
CA ASN A 403 3.04 52.70 -17.04
C ASN A 403 1.89 53.72 -17.06
N LYS A 404 1.16 53.85 -15.94
CA LYS A 404 0.08 54.84 -15.80
C LYS A 404 0.63 56.26 -15.85
N MET A 405 1.69 56.55 -15.09
CA MET A 405 2.33 57.87 -15.09
C MET A 405 3.01 58.20 -16.42
N GLU A 406 3.62 57.21 -17.08
CA GLU A 406 4.23 57.39 -18.41
C GLU A 406 3.16 57.68 -19.47
N SER A 407 1.96 57.10 -19.35
CA SER A 407 0.80 57.45 -20.18
C SER A 407 0.30 58.87 -19.95
N GLU A 408 0.34 59.37 -18.70
CA GLU A 408 -0.11 60.72 -18.33
C GLU A 408 0.89 61.83 -18.71
N LEU A 409 2.19 61.51 -18.75
CA LEU A 409 3.29 62.45 -19.05
C LEU A 409 3.73 62.47 -20.53
N ASN A 410 3.27 61.54 -21.36
CA ASN A 410 3.81 61.31 -22.69
C ASN A 410 3.53 62.46 -23.68
N LYS A 411 4.60 62.90 -24.38
CA LYS A 411 4.55 63.85 -25.52
C LYS A 411 4.67 63.18 -26.89
N LEU A 412 4.88 61.86 -26.93
CA LEU A 412 5.09 61.06 -28.15
C LEU A 412 3.79 60.38 -28.62
N ALA A 413 3.71 60.03 -29.91
CA ALA A 413 2.59 59.26 -30.43
C ALA A 413 2.56 57.86 -29.79
N PRO A 414 1.38 57.31 -29.40
CA PRO A 414 1.26 56.04 -28.67
C PRO A 414 2.03 54.86 -29.29
N GLN A 415 2.10 54.80 -30.62
CA GLN A 415 2.82 53.75 -31.36
C GLN A 415 4.35 53.81 -31.19
N GLN A 416 4.93 55.01 -31.00
CA GLN A 416 6.37 55.17 -30.83
C GLN A 416 6.81 54.72 -29.42
N THR A 417 6.02 55.04 -28.39
CA THR A 417 6.25 54.57 -27.03
C THR A 417 6.14 53.05 -26.94
N ALA A 418 5.11 52.46 -27.55
CA ALA A 418 4.95 51.01 -27.61
C ALA A 418 6.12 50.33 -28.34
N LYS A 419 6.61 50.91 -29.44
CA LYS A 419 7.76 50.38 -30.19
C LYS A 419 9.06 50.41 -29.37
N LYS A 420 9.31 51.50 -28.63
CA LYS A 420 10.48 51.62 -27.75
C LYS A 420 10.47 50.54 -26.66
N LEU A 421 9.31 50.27 -26.05
CA LEU A 421 9.14 49.19 -25.07
C LEU A 421 9.34 47.81 -25.70
N PHE A 422 8.81 47.60 -26.90
CA PHE A 422 9.01 46.36 -27.67
C PHE A 422 10.49 46.09 -27.93
N ASP A 423 11.22 47.05 -28.50
CA ASP A 423 12.64 46.91 -28.84
C ASP A 423 13.49 46.63 -27.58
N LYS A 424 13.18 47.31 -26.46
CA LYS A 424 13.80 47.08 -25.15
C LYS A 424 13.58 45.64 -24.66
N ASN A 425 12.33 45.18 -24.68
CA ASN A 425 12.00 43.81 -24.25
C ASN A 425 12.66 42.76 -25.15
N GLN A 426 12.68 42.98 -26.46
CA GLN A 426 13.33 42.07 -27.41
C GLN A 426 14.84 41.99 -27.18
N ALA A 427 15.52 43.10 -26.91
CA ALA A 427 16.94 43.11 -26.59
C ALA A 427 17.26 42.33 -25.31
N ILE A 428 16.44 42.49 -24.26
CA ILE A 428 16.58 41.75 -22.99
C ILE A 428 16.39 40.24 -23.23
N LEU A 429 15.36 39.86 -23.99
CA LEU A 429 15.10 38.46 -24.32
C LEU A 429 16.26 37.83 -25.11
N ASN A 430 16.76 38.52 -26.14
CA ASN A 430 17.87 38.03 -26.95
C ASN A 430 19.16 37.85 -26.14
N SER A 431 19.49 38.83 -25.29
CA SER A 431 20.63 38.73 -24.37
C SER A 431 20.51 37.50 -23.46
N LYS A 432 19.31 37.23 -22.95
CA LYS A 432 19.03 36.07 -22.10
C LYS A 432 19.14 34.74 -22.85
N LEU A 433 18.59 34.66 -24.07
CA LEU A 433 18.70 33.48 -24.93
C LEU A 433 20.15 33.16 -25.27
N ASN A 434 20.95 34.18 -25.62
CA ASN A 434 22.37 34.01 -25.91
C ASN A 434 23.16 33.52 -24.68
N LYS A 435 22.85 34.04 -23.48
CA LYS A 435 23.45 33.57 -22.23
C LYS A 435 23.11 32.10 -21.96
N TYR A 436 21.87 31.67 -22.21
CA TYR A 436 21.50 30.26 -22.07
C TYR A 436 22.22 29.38 -23.10
N LEU A 437 22.26 29.79 -24.37
CA LEU A 437 22.96 29.05 -25.42
C LEU A 437 24.43 28.83 -25.07
N SER A 438 25.13 29.90 -24.68
CA SER A 438 26.54 29.83 -24.24
C SER A 438 26.77 28.84 -23.10
N VAL A 439 25.87 28.80 -22.12
CA VAL A 439 25.99 27.88 -20.97
C VAL A 439 25.72 26.44 -21.41
N ILE A 440 24.76 26.22 -22.32
CA ILE A 440 24.44 24.90 -22.86
C ILE A 440 25.62 24.35 -23.66
N GLU A 441 26.18 25.14 -24.57
CA GLU A 441 27.34 24.76 -25.39
C GLU A 441 28.53 24.34 -24.51
N ALA A 442 28.87 25.17 -23.53
CA ALA A 442 29.97 24.87 -22.59
C ALA A 442 29.74 23.56 -21.80
N LYS A 443 28.50 23.20 -21.49
CA LYS A 443 28.18 21.93 -20.80
C LYS A 443 28.28 20.73 -21.72
N ILE A 444 27.82 20.86 -22.97
CA ILE A 444 27.93 19.82 -23.99
C ILE A 444 29.41 19.52 -24.28
N ASP A 445 30.25 20.54 -24.41
CA ASP A 445 31.68 20.37 -24.66
C ASP A 445 32.38 19.59 -23.54
N VAL A 446 32.05 19.90 -22.28
CA VAL A 446 32.56 19.15 -21.12
C VAL A 446 32.12 17.69 -21.18
N LEU A 447 30.83 17.41 -21.41
CA LEU A 447 30.32 16.03 -21.51
C LEU A 447 31.00 15.24 -22.63
N HIS A 448 31.12 15.85 -23.79
CA HIS A 448 31.77 15.24 -24.95
C HIS A 448 33.25 14.92 -24.66
N SER A 449 33.97 15.80 -23.96
CA SER A 449 35.35 15.54 -23.54
C SER A 449 35.46 14.37 -22.55
N THR A 450 34.52 14.27 -21.60
CA THR A 450 34.46 13.16 -20.62
C THR A 450 34.16 11.83 -21.30
N TRP A 451 33.14 11.77 -22.17
CA TRP A 451 32.80 10.53 -22.87
C TRP A 451 33.93 10.03 -23.78
N LYS A 452 34.65 10.94 -24.45
CA LYS A 452 35.83 10.57 -25.23
C LYS A 452 36.92 9.94 -24.37
N LYS A 453 37.16 10.49 -23.18
CA LYS A 453 38.13 9.95 -22.23
C LYS A 453 37.71 8.57 -21.75
N ASP A 454 36.47 8.43 -21.26
CA ASP A 454 35.92 7.18 -20.74
C ASP A 454 35.96 6.04 -21.76
N ILE A 455 35.56 6.31 -23.02
CA ILE A 455 35.60 5.31 -24.09
C ILE A 455 37.04 4.86 -24.37
N SER A 456 38.03 5.77 -24.27
CA SER A 456 39.44 5.39 -24.48
C SER A 456 39.96 4.47 -23.38
N GLU A 457 39.54 4.70 -22.12
CA GLU A 457 39.89 3.86 -20.98
C GLU A 457 39.21 2.49 -21.09
N ASP A 458 37.90 2.45 -21.35
CA ASP A 458 37.12 1.22 -21.50
C ASP A 458 37.63 0.34 -22.67
N ARG A 459 38.11 0.96 -23.76
CA ARG A 459 38.71 0.24 -24.90
C ARG A 459 39.97 -0.55 -24.51
N SER A 460 40.71 -0.07 -23.51
CA SER A 460 41.93 -0.74 -23.01
C SER A 460 41.66 -1.78 -21.93
N SER A 461 40.46 -1.77 -21.32
CA SER A 461 40.11 -2.58 -20.16
C SER A 461 40.15 -4.09 -20.44
N TYR A 462 39.56 -4.55 -21.55
CA TYR A 462 39.58 -5.97 -21.90
C TYR A 462 41.00 -6.49 -22.06
N TYR A 463 41.84 -5.77 -22.81
CA TYR A 463 43.25 -6.14 -22.99
C TYR A 463 43.98 -6.22 -21.65
N SER A 464 43.79 -5.23 -20.77
CA SER A 464 44.45 -5.20 -19.45
C SER A 464 44.05 -6.36 -18.53
N GLN A 465 42.80 -6.84 -18.62
CA GLN A 465 42.30 -7.95 -17.80
C GLN A 465 42.56 -9.32 -18.41
N ALA A 466 42.61 -9.41 -19.75
CA ALA A 466 42.77 -10.65 -20.48
C ALA A 466 44.25 -11.05 -20.68
N ILE A 467 45.17 -10.09 -20.77
CA ILE A 467 46.55 -10.37 -21.19
C ILE A 467 47.28 -11.35 -20.26
N SER A 468 47.09 -11.22 -18.94
CA SER A 468 47.70 -12.14 -17.96
C SER A 468 47.14 -13.57 -18.04
N ILE A 469 45.89 -13.71 -18.48
CA ILE A 469 45.26 -15.03 -18.68
C ILE A 469 45.85 -15.66 -19.94
N VAL A 470 46.01 -14.90 -21.01
CA VAL A 470 46.62 -15.36 -22.26
C VAL A 470 48.09 -15.76 -22.04
N GLU A 471 48.85 -14.98 -21.29
CA GLU A 471 50.27 -15.25 -21.00
C GLU A 471 50.50 -16.47 -20.09
N SER A 472 49.47 -16.93 -19.37
CA SER A 472 49.57 -18.08 -18.45
C SER A 472 49.19 -19.43 -19.05
N VAL A 473 48.83 -19.47 -20.35
CA VAL A 473 48.49 -20.72 -21.05
C VAL A 473 49.75 -21.35 -21.66
N GLU A 474 50.35 -22.30 -20.94
CA GLU A 474 51.53 -23.05 -21.42
C GLU A 474 51.14 -24.38 -22.11
N ASP A 475 50.05 -25.03 -21.71
CA ASP A 475 49.63 -26.37 -22.18
C ASP A 475 48.12 -26.49 -22.45
N SER A 476 47.75 -27.49 -23.27
CA SER A 476 46.35 -27.80 -23.67
C SER A 476 45.39 -28.11 -22.51
N SER A 477 45.90 -28.52 -21.34
CA SER A 477 45.11 -28.78 -20.13
C SER A 477 44.59 -27.49 -19.45
N HIS A 478 45.25 -26.35 -19.68
CA HIS A 478 44.85 -25.06 -19.11
C HIS A 478 44.05 -24.19 -20.09
N LEU A 479 43.97 -24.61 -21.35
CA LEU A 479 43.30 -23.88 -22.43
C LEU A 479 41.80 -23.72 -22.17
N GLU A 480 41.11 -24.77 -21.75
CA GLU A 480 39.66 -24.73 -21.49
C GLU A 480 39.30 -23.73 -20.39
N ASN A 481 40.04 -23.74 -19.28
CA ASN A 481 39.83 -22.79 -18.18
C ASN A 481 40.18 -21.35 -18.56
N ALA A 482 41.23 -21.15 -19.36
CA ALA A 482 41.60 -19.83 -19.84
C ALA A 482 40.54 -19.26 -20.79
N LEU A 483 40.00 -20.07 -21.71
CA LEU A 483 38.91 -19.68 -22.61
C LEU A 483 37.64 -19.31 -21.81
N ASN A 484 37.24 -20.14 -20.85
CA ASN A 484 36.08 -19.85 -20.00
C ASN A 484 36.26 -18.53 -19.21
N ASN A 485 37.45 -18.27 -18.66
CA ASN A 485 37.72 -17.02 -17.95
C ASN A 485 37.72 -15.79 -18.87
N LEU A 486 38.24 -15.92 -20.10
CA LEU A 486 38.17 -14.86 -21.10
C LEU A 486 36.72 -14.55 -21.49
N ASP A 487 35.90 -15.58 -21.68
CA ASP A 487 34.47 -15.44 -21.97
C ASP A 487 33.72 -14.77 -20.80
N ILE A 488 34.05 -15.13 -19.55
CA ILE A 488 33.48 -14.46 -18.37
C ILE A 488 33.82 -12.97 -18.36
N ILE A 489 35.09 -12.60 -18.58
CA ILE A 489 35.52 -11.19 -18.61
C ILE A 489 34.84 -10.45 -19.78
N TYR A 490 34.78 -11.08 -20.94
CA TYR A 490 34.11 -10.52 -22.11
C TYR A 490 32.63 -10.23 -21.82
N LEU A 491 31.88 -11.21 -21.33
CA LEU A 491 30.46 -11.06 -21.02
C LEU A 491 30.22 -9.98 -19.96
N GLN A 492 31.02 -9.94 -18.90
CA GLN A 492 30.93 -8.91 -17.86
C GLN A 492 31.18 -7.51 -18.41
N LEU A 493 32.18 -7.33 -19.27
CA LEU A 493 32.47 -6.03 -19.88
C LEU A 493 31.40 -5.62 -20.89
N VAL A 494 30.88 -6.55 -21.69
CA VAL A 494 29.77 -6.29 -22.62
C VAL A 494 28.53 -5.81 -21.87
N GLU A 495 28.14 -6.49 -20.80
CA GLU A 495 27.02 -6.06 -19.96
C GLU A 495 27.27 -4.69 -19.33
N ALA A 496 28.45 -4.48 -18.75
CA ALA A 496 28.82 -3.22 -18.13
C ALA A 496 28.79 -2.04 -19.13
N TYR A 497 29.33 -2.24 -20.34
CA TYR A 497 29.35 -1.22 -21.39
C TYR A 497 27.96 -0.97 -21.96
N THR A 498 27.19 -2.02 -22.21
CA THR A 498 25.80 -1.89 -22.66
C THR A 498 25.01 -1.08 -21.65
N PHE A 499 25.09 -1.43 -20.36
CA PHE A 499 24.41 -0.69 -19.29
C PHE A 499 24.86 0.79 -19.22
N LYS A 500 26.17 1.05 -19.27
CA LYS A 500 26.74 2.41 -19.17
C LYS A 500 26.34 3.29 -20.36
N TYR A 501 26.55 2.81 -21.58
CA TYR A 501 26.40 3.63 -22.78
C TYR A 501 24.96 3.69 -23.31
N ASP A 502 24.18 2.62 -23.19
CA ASP A 502 22.76 2.63 -23.58
C ASP A 502 21.94 3.58 -22.68
N ALA A 503 22.30 3.69 -21.39
CA ALA A 503 21.72 4.70 -20.51
C ALA A 503 22.01 6.14 -20.98
N ILE A 504 23.23 6.41 -21.46
CA ILE A 504 23.59 7.72 -22.02
C ILE A 504 22.80 7.99 -23.31
N LEU A 505 22.69 7.01 -24.20
CA LEU A 505 21.95 7.16 -25.45
C LEU A 505 20.46 7.43 -25.20
N LYS A 506 19.81 6.62 -24.35
CA LYS A 506 18.40 6.82 -23.97
C LYS A 506 18.14 8.16 -23.31
N THR A 507 19.09 8.67 -22.51
CA THR A 507 18.93 10.00 -21.90
C THR A 507 19.09 11.12 -22.91
N LEU A 508 20.03 10.99 -23.86
CA LEU A 508 20.18 11.94 -24.97
C LEU A 508 18.97 11.95 -25.90
N GLU A 509 18.41 10.78 -26.21
CA GLU A 509 17.18 10.66 -27.01
C GLU A 509 16.02 11.40 -26.34
N LYS A 510 15.79 11.16 -25.04
CA LYS A 510 14.77 11.90 -24.27
C LYS A 510 14.99 13.42 -24.28
N ILE A 511 16.25 13.87 -24.20
CA ILE A 511 16.58 15.30 -24.27
C ILE A 511 16.29 15.84 -25.68
N SER A 512 16.63 15.08 -26.72
CA SER A 512 16.39 15.42 -28.13
C SER A 512 14.89 15.52 -28.44
N ASP A 513 14.07 14.66 -27.83
CA ASP A 513 12.61 14.69 -27.95
C ASP A 513 11.95 15.84 -27.18
N GLY A 514 12.74 16.66 -26.48
CA GLY A 514 12.25 17.81 -25.72
C GLY A 514 11.61 17.44 -24.37
N ILE A 515 11.85 16.24 -23.86
CA ILE A 515 11.33 15.82 -22.55
C ILE A 515 12.09 16.54 -21.44
N ASN A 516 11.37 17.31 -20.62
CA ASN A 516 11.94 17.95 -19.45
C ASN A 516 12.20 16.93 -18.33
N LEU A 517 13.39 16.34 -18.36
CA LEU A 517 13.83 15.33 -17.40
C LEU A 517 13.78 15.85 -15.96
N ASP A 518 14.13 17.11 -15.71
CA ASP A 518 14.15 17.68 -14.35
C ASP A 518 12.75 17.70 -13.72
N SER A 519 11.74 18.11 -14.49
CA SER A 519 10.33 18.07 -14.03
C SER A 519 9.82 16.65 -13.88
N ALA A 520 10.12 15.75 -14.84
CA ALA A 520 9.72 14.35 -14.76
C ALA A 520 10.33 13.62 -13.54
N PHE A 521 11.61 13.86 -13.26
CA PHE A 521 12.28 13.31 -12.08
C PHE A 521 11.73 13.89 -10.79
N SER A 522 11.49 15.21 -10.73
CA SER A 522 10.96 15.87 -9.53
C SER A 522 9.58 15.32 -9.16
N ILE A 523 8.67 15.18 -10.13
CA ILE A 523 7.34 14.61 -9.92
C ILE A 523 7.44 13.15 -9.47
N ALA A 524 8.26 12.34 -10.13
CA ALA A 524 8.43 10.95 -9.76
C ALA A 524 9.04 10.78 -8.34
N GLU A 525 9.92 11.69 -7.92
CA GLU A 525 10.48 11.68 -6.56
C GLU A 525 9.48 12.10 -5.49
N GLU A 526 8.63 13.09 -5.81
CA GLU A 526 7.54 13.55 -4.95
C GLU A 526 6.50 12.44 -4.74
N GLU A 527 5.94 11.89 -5.83
CA GLU A 527 4.98 10.78 -5.78
C GLU A 527 5.52 9.58 -5.00
N ARG A 528 6.80 9.23 -5.23
CA ARG A 528 7.40 8.10 -4.50
C ARG A 528 7.55 8.40 -3.01
N SER A 529 7.96 9.62 -2.63
CA SER A 529 8.06 10.00 -1.23
C SER A 529 6.70 9.94 -0.54
N ASP A 530 5.65 10.40 -1.23
CA ASP A 530 4.28 10.35 -0.73
C ASP A 530 3.79 8.91 -0.55
N ILE A 531 4.09 8.03 -1.50
CA ILE A 531 3.75 6.60 -1.41
C ILE A 531 4.52 5.94 -0.26
N GLU A 532 5.83 6.20 -0.12
CA GLU A 532 6.64 5.66 0.98
C GLU A 532 6.11 6.12 2.34
N GLU A 533 5.71 7.38 2.46
CA GLU A 533 5.12 7.94 3.68
C GLU A 533 3.76 7.31 3.98
N LYS A 534 2.86 7.25 2.99
CA LYS A 534 1.57 6.54 3.10
C LYS A 534 1.77 5.09 3.51
N MET A 535 2.75 4.37 2.96
CA MET A 535 3.01 2.97 3.30
C MET A 535 3.52 2.80 4.73
N ARG A 536 4.44 3.66 5.19
CA ARG A 536 4.90 3.67 6.60
C ARG A 536 3.73 3.94 7.54
N THR A 537 2.89 4.88 7.17
CA THR A 537 1.68 5.27 7.89
C THR A 537 0.66 4.12 7.97
N ILE A 538 0.39 3.43 6.87
CA ILE A 538 -0.47 2.25 6.84
C ILE A 538 0.12 1.13 7.69
N ASN A 539 1.43 0.87 7.60
CA ASN A 539 2.08 -0.15 8.42
C ASN A 539 2.01 0.18 9.92
N ALA A 540 2.22 1.45 10.30
CA ALA A 540 2.10 1.89 11.68
C ALA A 540 0.66 1.77 12.20
N VAL A 541 -0.35 2.12 11.38
CA VAL A 541 -1.77 1.94 11.75
C VAL A 541 -2.15 0.46 11.79
N ALA A 542 -1.68 -0.37 10.86
CA ALA A 542 -1.93 -1.80 10.88
C ALA A 542 -1.32 -2.44 12.14
N GLN A 543 -0.09 -2.06 12.52
CA GLN A 543 0.54 -2.52 13.77
C GLN A 543 -0.21 -2.04 15.02
N LEU A 544 -0.63 -0.77 15.06
CA LEU A 544 -1.46 -0.25 16.14
C LEU A 544 -2.83 -0.93 16.18
N GLY A 545 -3.44 -1.20 15.02
CA GLY A 545 -4.70 -1.92 14.90
C GLY A 545 -4.58 -3.34 15.46
N ILE A 546 -3.52 -4.08 15.10
CA ILE A 546 -3.21 -5.40 15.64
C ILE A 546 -2.98 -5.33 17.16
N SER A 547 -2.22 -4.34 17.64
CA SER A 547 -1.96 -4.17 19.08
C SER A 547 -3.21 -3.79 19.86
N VAL A 548 -4.07 -2.92 19.31
CA VAL A 548 -5.35 -2.56 19.91
C VAL A 548 -6.32 -3.72 19.85
N GLU A 549 -6.31 -4.55 18.81
CA GLU A 549 -7.14 -5.75 18.69
C GLU A 549 -6.75 -6.79 19.75
N ILE A 550 -5.45 -7.08 19.89
CA ILE A 550 -4.91 -7.98 20.94
C ILE A 550 -5.23 -7.43 22.33
N LEU A 551 -4.92 -6.15 22.59
CA LEU A 551 -5.18 -5.54 23.89
C LEU A 551 -6.67 -5.43 24.20
N SER A 552 -7.53 -5.17 23.21
CA SER A 552 -8.98 -5.11 23.43
C SER A 552 -9.53 -6.47 23.84
N HIS A 553 -9.05 -7.56 23.25
CA HIS A 553 -9.46 -8.91 23.63
C HIS A 553 -9.03 -9.25 25.06
N GLU A 554 -7.77 -8.98 25.41
CA GLU A 554 -7.27 -9.20 26.77
C GLU A 554 -7.97 -8.31 27.81
N LEU A 555 -8.25 -7.04 27.47
CA LEU A 555 -8.94 -6.11 28.36
C LEU A 555 -10.42 -6.46 28.53
N GLU A 556 -11.10 -6.98 27.51
CA GLU A 556 -12.48 -7.49 27.62
C GLU A 556 -12.56 -8.73 28.53
N GLU A 557 -11.55 -9.61 28.47
CA GLU A 557 -11.43 -10.74 29.40
C GLU A 557 -11.19 -10.28 30.84
N ILE A 558 -10.29 -9.29 31.04
CA ILE A 558 -10.00 -8.70 32.35
C ILE A 558 -11.23 -7.96 32.90
N ASP A 559 -11.95 -7.17 32.09
CA ASP A 559 -13.20 -6.49 32.45
C ASP A 559 -14.26 -7.50 32.91
N SER A 560 -14.41 -8.61 32.16
CA SER A 560 -15.31 -9.70 32.52
C SER A 560 -14.92 -10.39 33.83
N LEU A 561 -13.62 -10.59 34.08
CA LEU A 561 -13.12 -11.18 35.32
C LEU A 561 -13.32 -10.26 36.53
N VAL A 562 -12.96 -8.98 36.41
CA VAL A 562 -13.12 -7.99 37.48
C VAL A 562 -14.60 -7.75 37.77
N THR A 563 -15.43 -7.64 36.74
CA THR A 563 -16.89 -7.49 36.91
C THR A 563 -17.49 -8.72 37.60
N ARG A 564 -17.09 -9.95 37.21
CA ARG A 564 -17.53 -11.18 37.89
C ARG A 564 -17.05 -11.24 39.34
N GLY A 565 -15.81 -10.86 39.62
CA GLY A 565 -15.25 -10.82 40.97
C GLY A 565 -15.93 -9.80 41.88
N LEU A 566 -16.20 -8.59 41.37
CA LEU A 566 -16.97 -7.58 42.12
C LEU A 566 -18.42 -8.02 42.35
N ASN A 567 -19.03 -8.68 41.36
CA ASN A 567 -20.39 -9.19 41.47
C ASN A 567 -20.51 -10.46 42.34
N SER A 568 -19.43 -11.22 42.58
CA SER A 568 -19.46 -12.39 43.47
C SER A 568 -19.28 -12.04 44.95
N LEU A 569 -18.95 -10.79 45.27
CA LEU A 569 -18.82 -10.35 46.66
C LEU A 569 -20.17 -10.41 47.41
N PRO A 570 -20.15 -10.71 48.73
CA PRO A 570 -21.34 -10.70 49.58
C PRO A 570 -22.05 -9.35 49.59
N SER A 571 -23.37 -9.37 49.81
CA SER A 571 -24.24 -8.18 49.82
C SER A 571 -23.74 -7.08 50.76
N ASP A 572 -23.25 -7.47 51.94
CA ASP A 572 -22.75 -6.57 52.98
C ASP A 572 -21.55 -5.71 52.52
N VAL A 573 -20.74 -6.24 51.60
CA VAL A 573 -19.58 -5.53 51.03
C VAL A 573 -20.00 -4.61 49.89
N LYS A 574 -21.07 -4.95 49.17
CA LYS A 574 -21.60 -4.16 48.04
C LYS A 574 -22.28 -2.87 48.49
N GLU A 575 -22.78 -2.82 49.72
CA GLU A 575 -23.35 -1.61 50.32
C GLU A 575 -22.27 -0.61 50.79
N HIS A 576 -21.01 -1.04 50.87
CA HIS A 576 -19.92 -0.16 51.29
C HIS A 576 -19.64 0.94 50.25
N PRO A 577 -19.51 2.23 50.65
CA PRO A 577 -19.25 3.34 49.72
C PRO A 577 -18.01 3.13 48.84
N GLY A 578 -16.98 2.47 49.39
CA GLY A 578 -15.77 2.12 48.65
C GLY A 578 -15.99 1.10 47.52
N PHE A 579 -16.96 0.19 47.65
CA PHE A 579 -17.32 -0.74 46.57
C PHE A 579 -17.96 0.02 45.41
N LYS A 580 -18.91 0.91 45.71
CA LYS A 580 -19.59 1.72 44.70
C LYS A 580 -18.61 2.60 43.93
N LEU A 581 -17.71 3.28 44.63
CA LEU A 581 -16.65 4.08 44.02
C LEU A 581 -15.72 3.24 43.13
N ALA A 582 -15.29 2.07 43.59
CA ALA A 582 -14.41 1.19 42.82
C ALA A 582 -15.12 0.62 41.57
N TYR A 583 -16.38 0.22 41.71
CA TYR A 583 -17.20 -0.30 40.62
C TYR A 583 -17.48 0.75 39.56
N ASP A 584 -17.86 1.97 39.97
CA ASP A 584 -18.12 3.08 39.06
C ASP A 584 -16.82 3.53 38.35
N SER A 585 -15.70 3.56 39.08
CA SER A 585 -14.38 3.87 38.51
C SER A 585 -13.92 2.81 37.49
N HIS A 586 -14.16 1.53 37.78
CA HIS A 586 -13.89 0.43 36.86
C HIS A 586 -14.77 0.53 35.60
N LYS A 587 -16.08 0.77 35.75
CA LYS A 587 -16.97 0.99 34.60
C LYS A 587 -16.58 2.20 33.76
N ALA A 588 -16.17 3.30 34.38
CA ALA A 588 -15.68 4.48 33.67
C ALA A 588 -14.42 4.15 32.85
N LEU A 589 -13.48 3.39 33.43
CA LEU A 589 -12.27 2.93 32.74
C LEU A 589 -12.61 2.00 31.57
N THR A 590 -13.48 1.01 31.77
CA THR A 590 -13.97 0.11 30.70
C THR A 590 -14.65 0.89 29.58
N SER A 591 -15.46 1.88 29.91
CA SER A 591 -16.09 2.76 28.91
C SER A 591 -15.06 3.56 28.10
N GLN A 592 -13.98 4.03 28.73
CA GLN A 592 -12.87 4.72 28.06
C GLN A 592 -12.03 3.76 27.19
N ILE A 593 -11.94 2.48 27.56
CA ILE A 593 -11.22 1.47 26.78
C ILE A 593 -12.05 1.01 25.57
N ARG A 594 -13.37 0.85 25.72
CA ARG A 594 -14.28 0.54 24.60
C ARG A 594 -14.28 1.63 23.52
N PHE A 595 -13.88 2.86 23.86
CA PHE A 595 -13.64 3.93 22.89
C PHE A 595 -12.44 3.67 21.96
N LEU A 596 -11.50 2.78 22.31
CA LEU A 596 -10.41 2.33 21.43
C LEU A 596 -10.82 1.17 20.50
N SER A 597 -11.99 0.56 20.76
CA SER A 597 -12.57 -0.52 19.99
C SER A 597 -13.19 -0.18 18.61
N PRO A 598 -13.32 1.09 18.13
CA PRO A 598 -13.85 1.36 16.79
C PRO A 598 -13.02 0.79 15.63
N LEU A 599 -11.83 0.24 15.89
CA LEU A 599 -11.07 -0.53 14.90
C LEU A 599 -11.57 -1.98 14.75
N LYS A 600 -12.48 -2.46 15.62
CA LYS A 600 -13.31 -3.62 15.29
C LYS A 600 -14.24 -3.19 14.15
N ILE A 601 -14.13 -3.85 13.00
CA ILE A 601 -15.19 -3.91 11.99
C ILE A 601 -16.39 -4.59 12.67
N SER A 602 -17.10 -3.81 13.47
CA SER A 602 -18.24 -4.24 14.25
C SER A 602 -19.39 -4.38 13.26
N GLY A 603 -20.07 -5.52 13.30
CA GLY A 603 -21.17 -5.82 12.39
C GLY A 603 -22.25 -4.75 12.34
N TYR A 604 -23.08 -4.82 11.30
CA TYR A 604 -24.11 -3.84 10.97
C TYR A 604 -24.96 -3.44 12.19
N GLN A 605 -24.67 -2.29 12.78
CA GLN A 605 -25.55 -1.64 13.74
C GLN A 605 -26.71 -0.99 12.97
N ALA A 606 -27.91 -0.97 13.53
CA ALA A 606 -29.02 -0.26 12.90
C ALA A 606 -28.78 1.26 13.02
N ARG A 607 -29.06 2.01 11.95
CA ARG A 607 -29.04 3.49 12.00
C ARG A 607 -30.09 3.96 12.99
N GLN A 608 -29.74 4.95 13.79
CA GLN A 608 -30.62 5.57 14.78
C GLN A 608 -30.76 7.04 14.45
N THR A 609 -31.91 7.62 14.77
CA THR A 609 -32.10 9.06 14.73
C THR A 609 -31.32 9.70 15.87
N ILE A 610 -30.21 10.35 15.54
CA ILE A 610 -29.36 11.09 16.46
C ILE A 610 -29.74 12.56 16.35
N THR A 611 -30.07 13.19 17.48
CA THR A 611 -30.38 14.62 17.52
C THR A 611 -29.21 15.45 18.02
N GLY A 612 -29.17 16.74 17.68
CA GLY A 612 -28.18 17.67 18.24
C GLY A 612 -28.18 17.69 19.76
N LYS A 613 -29.34 17.54 20.40
CA LYS A 613 -29.48 17.37 21.85
C LYS A 613 -28.78 16.10 22.37
N ASN A 614 -28.83 15.00 21.62
CA ASN A 614 -28.14 13.78 22.02
C ASN A 614 -26.62 13.94 21.94
N ILE A 615 -26.14 14.63 20.91
CA ILE A 615 -24.71 14.94 20.74
C ILE A 615 -24.23 15.85 21.87
N GLU A 616 -24.95 16.94 22.15
CA GLU A 616 -24.67 17.86 23.26
C GLU A 616 -24.61 17.12 24.61
N ALA A 617 -25.63 16.32 24.92
CA ALA A 617 -25.68 15.55 26.16
C ALA A 617 -24.48 14.61 26.30
N HIS A 618 -24.06 13.98 25.20
CA HIS A 618 -22.93 13.06 25.20
C HIS A 618 -21.58 13.79 25.38
N ILE A 619 -21.40 14.97 24.77
CA ILE A 619 -20.22 15.82 24.97
C ILE A 619 -20.15 16.27 26.44
N ILE A 620 -21.26 16.76 27.00
CA ILE A 620 -21.32 17.22 28.39
C ILE A 620 -21.03 16.07 29.36
N GLN A 621 -21.59 14.88 29.11
CA GLN A 621 -21.30 13.70 29.93
C GLN A 621 -19.80 13.35 29.95
N PHE A 622 -19.09 13.57 28.84
CA PHE A 622 -17.68 13.18 28.70
C PHE A 622 -16.69 14.27 29.14
N TYR A 623 -17.03 15.54 28.92
CA TYR A 623 -16.14 16.69 29.13
C TYR A 623 -16.64 17.74 30.13
N GLY A 624 -17.84 17.60 30.70
CA GLY A 624 -18.45 18.57 31.62
C GLY A 624 -17.51 19.01 32.75
N ASP A 625 -17.00 18.06 33.53
CA ASP A 625 -16.03 18.32 34.61
C ASP A 625 -14.77 19.06 34.13
N ARG A 626 -14.34 18.83 32.88
CA ARG A 626 -13.13 19.46 32.32
C ARG A 626 -13.42 20.89 31.87
N PHE A 627 -14.58 21.15 31.30
CA PHE A 627 -14.97 22.52 30.93
C PHE A 627 -14.98 23.42 32.16
N GLU A 628 -15.52 22.95 33.28
CA GLU A 628 -15.51 23.67 34.56
C GLU A 628 -14.08 23.88 35.09
N ARG A 629 -13.28 22.80 35.17
CA ARG A 629 -11.89 22.87 35.66
C ARG A 629 -10.99 23.79 34.83
N GLN A 630 -11.20 23.81 33.50
CA GLN A 630 -10.38 24.59 32.57
C GLN A 630 -11.00 25.96 32.24
N ARG A 631 -12.15 26.32 32.83
CA ARG A 631 -12.90 27.56 32.60
C ARG A 631 -13.17 27.82 31.11
N ILE A 632 -13.63 26.79 30.41
CA ILE A 632 -13.99 26.89 28.98
C ILE A 632 -15.49 27.20 28.89
N ASN A 633 -15.85 28.27 28.20
CA ASN A 633 -17.23 28.57 27.88
C ASN A 633 -17.66 27.73 26.65
N PHE A 634 -18.53 26.76 26.88
CA PHE A 634 -19.06 25.87 25.84
C PHE A 634 -20.50 26.22 25.53
N GLU A 635 -20.76 26.64 24.29
CA GLU A 635 -22.08 27.09 23.83
C GLU A 635 -22.57 26.27 22.64
N VAL A 636 -23.84 25.85 22.68
CA VAL A 636 -24.51 25.13 21.58
C VAL A 636 -25.81 25.87 21.25
N THR A 637 -26.02 26.18 19.97
CA THR A 637 -27.21 26.93 19.55
C THR A 637 -28.47 26.06 19.46
N GLU A 638 -29.65 26.68 19.57
CA GLU A 638 -30.93 25.99 19.38
C GLU A 638 -31.08 25.41 17.97
N ALA A 639 -30.51 26.07 16.96
CA ALA A 639 -30.48 25.56 15.59
C ALA A 639 -29.76 24.20 15.53
N PHE A 640 -28.60 24.08 16.16
CA PHE A 640 -27.91 22.78 16.26
C PHE A 640 -28.72 21.77 17.09
N ARG A 641 -29.34 22.18 18.21
CA ARG A 641 -30.16 21.26 19.04
C ARG A 641 -31.32 20.62 18.27
N SER A 642 -31.89 21.33 17.30
CA SER A 642 -32.98 20.81 16.45
C SER A 642 -32.53 19.84 15.36
N LEU A 643 -31.23 19.74 15.09
CA LEU A 643 -30.66 18.85 14.07
C LEU A 643 -31.10 17.39 14.28
N LYS A 644 -31.50 16.70 13.20
CA LYS A 644 -31.75 15.26 13.18
C LYS A 644 -30.97 14.60 12.04
N ILE A 645 -30.23 13.57 12.38
CA ILE A 645 -29.48 12.74 11.42
C ILE A 645 -29.78 11.27 11.67
N ASN A 646 -29.91 10.49 10.61
CA ASN A 646 -30.12 9.04 10.72
C ASN A 646 -28.83 8.29 10.43
N ASP A 647 -28.05 8.00 11.47
CA ASP A 647 -26.77 7.30 11.33
C ASP A 647 -26.40 6.49 12.59
N LEU A 648 -25.21 5.91 12.62
CA LEU A 648 -24.69 5.09 13.72
C LEU A 648 -24.09 5.97 14.82
N PRO A 649 -24.53 5.82 16.09
CA PRO A 649 -23.93 6.52 17.23
C PRO A 649 -22.41 6.31 17.32
N SER A 650 -21.95 5.09 17.03
CA SER A 650 -20.54 4.70 17.00
C SER A 650 -19.71 5.42 15.93
N ARG A 651 -20.35 6.01 14.92
CA ARG A 651 -19.69 6.80 13.87
C ARG A 651 -19.69 8.29 14.21
N ILE A 652 -20.83 8.81 14.64
CA ILE A 652 -21.03 10.25 14.85
C ILE A 652 -20.40 10.73 16.15
N TYR A 653 -20.64 10.06 17.27
CA TYR A 653 -20.18 10.54 18.57
C TYR A 653 -18.65 10.69 18.68
N PRO A 654 -17.84 9.73 18.17
CA PRO A 654 -16.39 9.90 18.21
C PRO A 654 -15.87 11.10 17.43
N VAL A 655 -16.55 11.52 16.35
CA VAL A 655 -16.18 12.70 15.57
C VAL A 655 -16.23 13.95 16.45
N PHE A 656 -17.36 14.18 17.12
CA PHE A 656 -17.53 15.33 18.01
C PHE A 656 -16.58 15.28 19.20
N ILE A 657 -16.39 14.10 19.82
CA ILE A 657 -15.44 13.94 20.93
C ILE A 657 -14.01 14.29 20.48
N ASN A 658 -13.58 13.83 19.31
CA ASN A 658 -12.25 14.15 18.77
C ASN A 658 -12.09 15.65 18.44
N LEU A 659 -13.11 16.26 17.83
CA LEU A 659 -13.08 17.69 17.50
C LEU A 659 -13.08 18.58 18.75
N ILE A 660 -13.86 18.24 19.77
CA ILE A 660 -13.87 18.97 21.04
C ILE A 660 -12.56 18.78 21.79
N ASN A 661 -11.98 17.57 21.81
CA ASN A 661 -10.64 17.35 22.37
C ASN A 661 -9.56 18.14 21.60
N ASN A 662 -9.77 18.33 20.29
CA ASN A 662 -8.91 19.19 19.48
C ASN A 662 -9.07 20.65 19.95
N ALA A 663 -10.29 21.17 19.98
CA ALA A 663 -10.59 22.53 20.41
C ALA A 663 -10.05 22.84 21.82
N MET A 664 -10.31 21.99 22.82
CA MET A 664 -9.88 22.20 24.21
C MET A 664 -8.37 22.42 24.39
N TYR A 665 -7.53 21.69 23.65
CA TYR A 665 -6.08 21.88 23.73
C TYR A 665 -5.64 23.21 23.12
N TRP A 666 -6.24 23.64 22.01
CA TRP A 666 -5.87 24.89 21.35
C TRP A 666 -6.40 26.13 22.08
N VAL A 667 -7.61 26.05 22.65
CA VAL A 667 -8.15 27.14 23.48
C VAL A 667 -7.40 27.30 24.80
N ALA A 668 -6.71 26.26 25.29
CA ALA A 668 -5.90 26.38 26.50
C ALA A 668 -4.73 27.37 26.35
N LEU A 669 -4.33 27.68 25.10
CA LEU A 669 -3.25 28.62 24.77
C LEU A 669 -3.70 30.09 24.75
N VAL A 670 -5.01 30.37 24.84
CA VAL A 670 -5.57 31.72 24.81
C VAL A 670 -6.28 32.07 26.13
N GLU A 671 -6.43 33.37 26.40
CA GLU A 671 -7.06 33.87 27.62
C GLU A 671 -8.60 33.73 27.59
N ASP A 672 -9.23 34.08 26.46
CA ASP A 672 -10.67 33.94 26.28
C ASP A 672 -11.00 32.57 25.65
N ARG A 673 -11.45 31.62 26.49
CA ARG A 673 -11.61 30.21 26.10
C ARG A 673 -13.05 29.91 25.74
N LYS A 674 -13.34 29.92 24.43
CA LYS A 674 -14.69 29.71 23.89
C LYS A 674 -14.70 28.59 22.88
N ILE A 675 -15.67 27.71 22.99
CA ILE A 675 -15.99 26.67 22.00
C ILE A 675 -17.48 26.79 21.70
N LYS A 676 -17.83 26.94 20.42
CA LYS A 676 -19.21 27.08 19.98
C LYS A 676 -19.55 26.08 18.88
N ILE A 677 -20.73 25.46 18.97
CA ILE A 677 -21.30 24.61 17.92
C ILE A 677 -22.57 25.27 17.41
N ASP A 678 -22.65 25.46 16.09
CA ASP A 678 -23.79 26.07 15.42
C ASP A 678 -24.22 25.30 14.17
N LEU A 679 -25.41 25.60 13.67
CA LEU A 679 -25.95 25.10 12.40
C LEU A 679 -26.32 26.30 11.52
N ILE A 680 -25.56 26.53 10.46
CA ILE A 680 -25.73 27.65 9.51
C ILE A 680 -25.91 27.05 8.11
N ASP A 681 -27.02 27.35 7.43
CA ASP A 681 -27.30 26.88 6.06
C ASP A 681 -27.12 25.36 5.85
N ASP A 682 -27.64 24.56 6.79
CA ASP A 682 -27.53 23.09 6.83
C ASP A 682 -26.07 22.57 7.02
N LEU A 683 -25.13 23.45 7.42
CA LEU A 683 -23.75 23.14 7.77
C LEU A 683 -23.53 23.23 9.29
N VAL A 684 -22.99 22.17 9.88
CA VAL A 684 -22.61 22.17 11.29
C VAL A 684 -21.23 22.78 11.42
N VAL A 685 -21.13 23.90 12.13
CA VAL A 685 -19.88 24.63 12.34
C VAL A 685 -19.44 24.45 13.79
N ILE A 686 -18.22 23.95 13.98
CA ILE A 686 -17.59 23.75 15.28
C ILE A 686 -16.40 24.71 15.35
N ALA A 687 -16.52 25.73 16.19
CA ALA A 687 -15.60 26.85 16.24
C ALA A 687 -14.95 26.98 17.62
N ASN A 688 -13.68 27.39 17.63
CA ASN A 688 -12.95 27.65 18.87
C ASN A 688 -12.09 28.92 18.79
N SER A 689 -11.87 29.56 19.94
CA SER A 689 -11.06 30.79 20.07
C SER A 689 -9.52 30.60 20.05
N GLY A 690 -9.02 29.36 19.91
CA GLY A 690 -7.59 29.09 19.70
C GLY A 690 -7.07 29.57 18.33
N PRO A 691 -5.75 29.51 18.08
CA PRO A 691 -5.12 30.09 16.88
C PRO A 691 -5.62 29.47 15.57
N LYS A 692 -5.67 30.30 14.51
CA LYS A 692 -5.96 29.89 13.14
C LYS A 692 -4.93 28.88 12.62
N VAL A 693 -5.35 27.99 11.73
CA VAL A 693 -4.44 27.05 11.04
C VAL A 693 -3.79 27.76 9.85
N ASP A 694 -2.49 27.53 9.66
CA ASP A 694 -1.72 28.01 8.51
C ASP A 694 -2.21 27.39 7.18
N GLU A 695 -2.28 28.17 6.10
CA GLU A 695 -2.86 27.77 4.80
C GLU A 695 -2.19 26.53 4.19
N ASP A 696 -0.87 26.40 4.35
CA ASP A 696 -0.12 25.23 3.83
C ASP A 696 -0.43 23.95 4.63
N ASP A 697 -0.89 24.11 5.87
CA ASP A 697 -1.20 23.01 6.77
C ASP A 697 -2.66 22.54 6.62
N VAL A 698 -3.56 23.39 6.07
CA VAL A 698 -4.99 23.07 5.86
C VAL A 698 -5.18 21.79 5.05
N GLN A 699 -4.45 21.64 3.94
CA GLN A 699 -4.55 20.45 3.09
C GLN A 699 -4.11 19.16 3.81
N ARG A 700 -3.21 19.30 4.78
CA ARG A 700 -2.60 18.19 5.53
C ARG A 700 -3.27 17.92 6.88
N LEU A 701 -4.19 18.78 7.33
CA LEU A 701 -4.88 18.65 8.63
C LEU A 701 -5.54 17.28 8.84
N PHE A 702 -6.08 16.72 7.76
CA PHE A 702 -6.76 15.43 7.77
C PHE A 702 -5.84 14.28 7.35
N ASP A 703 -4.53 14.51 7.20
CA ASP A 703 -3.56 13.46 6.95
C ASP A 703 -3.25 12.69 8.23
N LEU A 704 -3.08 11.39 8.07
CA LEU A 704 -2.81 10.48 9.17
C LEU A 704 -1.39 10.70 9.73
N PHE A 705 -1.28 10.85 11.05
CA PHE A 705 -0.08 11.21 11.82
C PHE A 705 0.40 12.66 11.69
N TYR A 706 -0.30 13.50 10.95
CA TYR A 706 0.00 14.94 10.92
C TYR A 706 -0.48 15.63 12.20
N THR A 707 0.41 16.32 12.91
CA THR A 707 0.09 17.00 14.18
C THR A 707 1.11 18.08 14.53
N LYS A 708 0.62 19.24 14.99
CA LYS A 708 1.42 20.31 15.57
C LYS A 708 1.41 20.32 17.11
N ARG A 709 0.67 19.40 17.73
CA ARG A 709 0.63 19.26 19.19
C ARG A 709 1.89 18.56 19.70
N ALA A 710 2.48 19.06 20.79
CA ALA A 710 3.72 18.51 21.36
C ALA A 710 3.64 17.00 21.69
N ASN A 711 2.48 16.52 22.16
CA ASN A 711 2.22 15.11 22.49
C ASN A 711 1.07 14.50 21.65
N GLY A 712 0.73 15.09 20.52
CA GLY A 712 -0.33 14.59 19.65
C GLY A 712 0.15 13.42 18.79
N ARG A 713 -0.73 12.45 18.53
CA ARG A 713 -0.46 11.36 17.58
C ARG A 713 -0.89 11.69 16.14
N GLY A 714 -1.65 12.75 15.91
CA GLY A 714 -2.10 13.15 14.55
C GLY A 714 -3.10 12.19 13.90
N VAL A 715 -3.84 11.40 14.68
CA VAL A 715 -4.79 10.40 14.17
C VAL A 715 -6.24 10.89 14.20
N GLY A 716 -6.57 11.84 15.10
CA GLY A 716 -7.95 12.21 15.42
C GLY A 716 -8.74 12.80 14.23
N LEU A 717 -8.18 13.78 13.51
CA LEU A 717 -8.86 14.43 12.39
C LEU A 717 -9.04 13.49 11.19
N TYR A 718 -8.02 12.68 10.88
CA TYR A 718 -8.11 11.62 9.87
C TYR A 718 -9.27 10.66 10.17
N LEU A 719 -9.36 10.15 11.40
CA LEU A 719 -10.47 9.26 11.81
C LEU A 719 -11.83 9.95 11.70
N CYS A 720 -11.91 11.26 11.96
CA CYS A 720 -13.16 12.01 11.76
C CYS A 720 -13.58 11.99 10.28
N ARG A 721 -12.63 12.25 9.36
CA ARG A 721 -12.89 12.22 7.92
C ARG A 721 -13.30 10.83 7.44
N GLU A 722 -12.57 9.79 7.83
CA GLU A 722 -12.90 8.41 7.44
C GLU A 722 -14.25 7.97 7.99
N ASN A 723 -14.55 8.24 9.28
CA ASN A 723 -15.83 7.89 9.88
C ASN A 723 -17.00 8.56 9.14
N LEU A 724 -16.87 9.85 8.82
CA LEU A 724 -17.91 10.60 8.09
C LEU A 724 -18.03 10.16 6.62
N ALA A 725 -16.92 9.85 5.95
CA ALA A 725 -16.89 9.47 4.54
C ALA A 725 -17.68 8.19 4.24
N VAL A 726 -17.73 7.23 5.18
CA VAL A 726 -18.50 5.98 5.05
C VAL A 726 -20.00 6.26 4.80
N ALA A 727 -20.54 7.36 5.33
CA ALA A 727 -21.93 7.79 5.12
C ALA A 727 -22.07 8.88 4.04
N HIS A 728 -21.01 9.15 3.29
CA HIS A 728 -20.89 10.28 2.36
C HIS A 728 -21.10 11.66 3.03
N HIS A 729 -20.82 11.77 4.32
CA HIS A 729 -20.71 13.07 4.99
C HIS A 729 -19.35 13.70 4.67
N LYS A 730 -19.28 15.03 4.69
CA LYS A 730 -18.05 15.78 4.42
C LYS A 730 -17.63 16.58 5.64
N ILE A 731 -16.32 16.69 5.85
CA ILE A 731 -15.71 17.56 6.85
C ILE A 731 -14.54 18.31 6.21
N TRP A 732 -14.43 19.60 6.49
CA TRP A 732 -13.31 20.44 6.06
C TRP A 732 -13.05 21.55 7.08
N TYR A 733 -11.95 22.27 6.89
CA TYR A 733 -11.62 23.48 7.65
C TYR A 733 -12.12 24.70 6.89
N ALA A 734 -12.77 25.65 7.57
CA ALA A 734 -13.36 26.82 6.91
C ALA A 734 -12.29 27.78 6.40
N GLU A 735 -12.40 28.20 5.13
CA GLU A 735 -11.48 29.16 4.50
C GLU A 735 -12.22 30.44 4.09
N GLN A 736 -11.62 31.61 4.37
CA GLN A 736 -12.21 32.93 4.04
C GLN A 736 -12.45 33.14 2.54
N HIS A 737 -11.74 32.41 1.67
CA HIS A 737 -11.87 32.52 0.21
C HIS A 737 -13.04 31.72 -0.39
N ASN A 738 -13.70 30.85 0.39
CA ASN A 738 -14.76 29.96 -0.09
C ASN A 738 -16.20 30.35 0.36
N ASP A 739 -16.40 31.57 0.89
CA ASP A 739 -17.67 32.01 1.50
C ASP A 739 -18.20 31.09 2.61
N ASP A 740 -17.31 30.37 3.29
CA ASP A 740 -17.66 29.47 4.39
C ASP A 740 -18.10 30.27 5.65
N PRO A 741 -19.10 29.78 6.42
CA PRO A 741 -19.54 30.43 7.64
C PRO A 741 -18.46 30.37 8.74
N LEU A 742 -18.01 31.55 9.19
CA LEU A 742 -17.01 31.71 10.25
C LEU A 742 -17.68 32.24 11.51
N ILE A 743 -17.58 31.51 12.62
CA ILE A 743 -18.08 31.96 13.92
C ILE A 743 -17.03 32.80 14.65
N PHE A 744 -15.77 32.39 14.58
CA PHE A 744 -14.63 33.15 15.11
C PHE A 744 -13.65 33.47 13.97
N GLU A 745 -13.52 34.74 13.59
CA GLU A 745 -12.65 35.17 12.47
C GLU A 745 -11.16 34.88 12.71
N GLU A 746 -10.70 35.08 13.95
CA GLU A 746 -9.33 34.80 14.39
C GLU A 746 -9.13 33.37 14.94
N GLY A 747 -10.19 32.55 14.88
CA GLY A 747 -10.25 31.22 15.47
C GLY A 747 -10.10 30.07 14.47
N ALA A 748 -10.16 28.84 14.97
CA ALA A 748 -10.28 27.65 14.14
C ALA A 748 -11.75 27.25 13.98
N ASN A 749 -12.18 27.02 12.75
CA ASN A 749 -13.56 26.66 12.41
C ASN A 749 -13.55 25.38 11.56
N PHE A 750 -14.22 24.33 12.02
CA PHE A 750 -14.41 23.08 11.29
C PHE A 750 -15.86 22.95 10.86
N ILE A 751 -16.09 22.58 9.60
CA ILE A 751 -17.43 22.47 9.02
C ILE A 751 -17.71 21.01 8.71
N ILE A 752 -18.89 20.53 9.12
CA ILE A 752 -19.42 19.21 8.79
C ILE A 752 -20.70 19.37 7.98
N LYS A 753 -20.76 18.72 6.83
CA LYS A 753 -21.96 18.57 6.01
C LYS A 753 -22.48 17.15 6.10
N PHE A 754 -23.62 16.98 6.77
CA PHE A 754 -24.34 15.71 6.82
C PHE A 754 -25.16 15.51 5.54
N ASN A 755 -25.29 14.25 5.11
CA ASN A 755 -26.07 13.82 3.96
C ASN A 755 -27.36 13.18 4.47
N GLY A 756 -28.52 13.67 4.05
CA GLY A 756 -29.83 13.21 4.57
C GLY A 756 -30.26 13.87 5.88
N LEU A 757 -30.00 15.17 6.01
CA LEU A 757 -30.41 16.00 7.15
C LEU A 757 -31.95 16.18 7.11
N GLU A 758 -32.66 15.66 8.10
CA GLU A 758 -34.12 15.82 8.20
C GLU A 758 -34.41 17.07 9.04
N LYS A 759 -35.20 18.01 8.47
CA LYS A 759 -35.60 19.26 9.13
C LYS A 759 -36.68 19.03 10.20
#